data_AF-A0A8A3PNV8-F1
#
_entry.id   AF-A0A8A3PNV8-F1
#
_cell.length_a   1.000
_cell.length_b   1.000
_cell.length_c   1.000
_cell.angle_alpha   90.00
_cell.angle_beta   90.00
_cell.angle_gamma   90.00
#
_symmetry.space_group_name_H-M   'P 1'
#
loop_
_entity.id
_entity.type
_entity.pdbx_description
1 polymer ?
#
loop_
_entity_poly.entity_id
_entity_poly.type
_entity_poly.pdbx_seq_one_letter_code
_entity_poly.pdbx_strand_id
1 'polypeptide(L)'
;MKFSFGVVVWGVVCCVAVVRAACSGDLLIDNYAKYSSNTNSLGQWTSDDGTTINLKADVANKKIVFASKANSYFYTTFNCEKATTDQYNAIRFPVKGPVGASFTLELQTMSSCTATSYQSYYTTITGITGTTQTITVQLNAFSGANLDAISGLLWESFGVEGAWEIGQTNFVCANGEGAFSSTTSIQGAVVTSSSSTSVVSAPTSAITLSTVTPSVTPKVLAGNVRASAPAGACTNLLIDDFESQSRLTFLFYNALLQPSSDDGTMSPVAGRVDTATSVIVSNNHVTLKPLDGGSSYWFTMFGCLKATNIYGGIGFTINAAKGTTLGIELQTSKTCDSNNPTLIDVSSADLGWTFDGTEKFYTIPFSKFLGLDTDHLLSLLFSGMSNPITLGPISFYCGTEGTAYQVPTTAQVIEPSSTVPATTGPAAYVIDTFGNSESNNLGFYHGGDDTTTYKQSGNKLTINTNGNSDLGWYTQISNGCLDFTPNDNGYLHIAFTGSNAFTISLQQHNPTCNANINPFPFTWDSVEASRYSNSEKTDLYVPISHFEIDRKLSVGFALKGFYTSDNTIISIIELVSSVPSGFLVPSKLPTAPLIFSCTRPNSFAFAIDDGDPKLAQKVVSSVAAAGIHVTFFTVGAALLDASTNLSIVYSNMLSLGHQVAYHSYTHPPMEGLPTLASIDWELNNDISAVSSTLSGHTSTYFRPPFGTEGARVRQRLAAVIPGSKFVEWSVDVQDWLWATSATPENQLTNFQSDVDKGGNLVVMHYLYQTTVDYLPQFIEIAKKTGKQLMRVDQCLEDPNAPPL
;
A
#
# COMPACT_ATOMS: atom_id res chain seq x y z
N MET A 1 88.25 25.39 -14.72
CA MET A 1 89.14 24.62 -13.84
C MET A 1 88.78 23.15 -13.96
N LYS A 2 89.80 22.28 -14.08
CA LYS A 2 89.69 20.82 -14.25
C LYS A 2 89.27 20.10 -12.96
N PHE A 3 88.91 18.82 -13.16
CA PHE A 3 88.88 17.64 -12.27
C PHE A 3 87.44 17.12 -12.05
N SER A 4 86.95 16.00 -12.61
CA SER A 4 87.44 14.63 -12.91
C SER A 4 86.84 13.60 -11.93
N PHE A 5 85.96 12.76 -12.49
CA PHE A 5 85.64 11.35 -12.25
C PHE A 5 85.41 10.77 -10.84
N GLY A 6 84.26 10.08 -10.69
CA GLY A 6 84.00 9.07 -9.66
C GLY A 6 82.64 8.36 -9.81
N VAL A 7 82.64 7.24 -10.54
CA VAL A 7 81.73 6.07 -10.55
C VAL A 7 80.36 6.17 -9.83
N VAL A 8 79.25 5.98 -10.57
CA VAL A 8 77.91 5.69 -10.04
C VAL A 8 77.65 4.17 -10.12
N VAL A 9 77.37 3.57 -8.95
CA VAL A 9 76.88 2.20 -8.77
C VAL A 9 75.35 2.23 -8.71
N TRP A 10 74.71 1.27 -9.39
CA TRP A 10 73.26 1.03 -9.34
C TRP A 10 72.78 0.70 -7.92
N GLY A 11 71.80 1.45 -7.42
CA GLY A 11 71.07 1.17 -6.18
C GLY A 11 69.57 1.28 -6.42
N VAL A 12 68.87 0.16 -6.27
CA VAL A 12 67.42 0.01 -6.34
C VAL A 12 66.76 0.91 -5.28
N VAL A 13 65.90 1.84 -5.71
CA VAL A 13 65.08 2.66 -4.80
C VAL A 13 63.81 1.89 -4.48
N CYS A 14 63.73 1.39 -3.25
CA CYS A 14 62.53 0.86 -2.64
C CYS A 14 61.61 2.03 -2.26
N CYS A 15 60.39 2.06 -2.80
CA CYS A 15 59.36 3.00 -2.36
C CYS A 15 58.95 2.68 -0.91
N VAL A 16 59.30 3.58 0.01
CA VAL A 16 58.76 3.57 1.37
C VAL A 16 57.30 4.01 1.28
N ALA A 17 56.37 3.07 1.48
CA ALA A 17 54.97 3.38 1.68
C ALA A 17 54.84 4.19 2.99
N VAL A 18 54.26 5.38 2.89
CA VAL A 18 53.87 6.18 4.04
C VAL A 18 52.70 5.49 4.71
N VAL A 19 52.95 4.77 5.80
CA VAL A 19 51.91 4.25 6.70
C VAL A 19 51.27 5.46 7.39
N ARG A 20 50.02 5.77 7.06
CA ARG A 20 49.19 6.74 7.79
C ARG A 20 48.45 6.05 8.94
N ALA A 21 48.06 6.86 9.92
CA ALA A 21 47.98 6.57 11.35
C ALA A 21 46.95 5.52 11.79
N ALA A 22 47.38 4.63 12.70
CA ALA A 22 46.47 3.83 13.51
C ALA A 22 45.62 4.74 14.42
N CYS A 23 44.37 4.36 14.70
CA CYS A 23 43.51 5.02 15.68
C CYS A 23 44.25 5.29 17.01
N SER A 24 44.00 6.45 17.60
CA SER A 24 44.53 6.85 18.92
C SER A 24 43.55 6.57 20.07
N GLY A 25 42.36 6.06 19.76
CA GLY A 25 41.28 5.78 20.70
C GLY A 25 39.99 5.38 19.96
N ASP A 26 39.01 4.88 20.70
CA ASP A 26 37.70 4.51 20.17
C ASP A 26 37.00 5.69 19.48
N LEU A 27 36.32 5.42 18.36
CA LEU A 27 35.49 6.42 17.69
C LEU A 27 34.08 6.38 18.29
N LEU A 28 33.66 7.49 18.88
CA LEU A 28 32.30 7.66 19.38
C LEU A 28 31.32 7.87 18.21
N ILE A 29 30.48 6.87 17.96
CA ILE A 29 29.44 6.94 16.92
C ILE A 29 28.22 7.69 17.45
N ASP A 30 27.71 7.23 18.59
CA ASP A 30 26.53 7.83 19.19
C ASP A 30 26.52 7.69 20.71
N ASN A 31 26.23 8.79 21.40
CA ASN A 31 25.93 8.83 22.83
C ASN A 31 24.50 9.32 23.10
N TYR A 32 23.73 9.54 22.03
CA TYR A 32 22.34 9.97 22.00
C TYR A 32 22.05 11.33 22.65
N ALA A 33 23.08 12.13 22.95
CA ALA A 33 22.91 13.46 23.54
C ALA A 33 22.23 14.45 22.59
N LYS A 34 22.23 14.17 21.27
CA LYS A 34 21.63 14.98 20.21
C LYS A 34 20.42 14.32 19.54
N TYR A 35 19.89 13.26 20.15
CA TYR A 35 18.76 12.51 19.59
C TYR A 35 17.49 13.36 19.40
N SER A 36 17.27 14.40 20.21
CA SER A 36 16.15 15.35 20.04
C SER A 36 16.17 16.10 18.70
N SER A 37 17.31 16.12 18.01
CA SER A 37 17.48 16.69 16.67
C SER A 37 17.81 15.60 15.65
N ASN A 38 17.50 14.34 15.96
CA ASN A 38 17.74 13.15 15.12
C ASN A 38 19.19 13.02 14.62
N THR A 39 20.17 13.53 15.38
CA THR A 39 21.59 13.46 15.01
C THR A 39 22.42 12.75 16.08
N ASN A 40 23.45 12.02 15.64
CA ASN A 40 24.39 11.31 16.50
C ASN A 40 25.61 12.16 16.87
N SER A 41 26.60 11.56 17.52
CA SER A 41 27.82 12.26 17.95
C SER A 41 28.70 12.73 16.78
N LEU A 42 28.53 12.14 15.60
CA LEU A 42 29.20 12.52 14.36
C LEU A 42 28.40 13.54 13.53
N GLY A 43 27.22 13.99 14.02
CA GLY A 43 26.36 14.94 13.33
C GLY A 43 25.61 14.33 12.14
N GLN A 44 25.41 13.01 12.14
CA GLN A 44 24.72 12.24 11.10
C GLN A 44 23.43 11.64 11.68
N TRP A 45 22.54 11.12 10.84
CA TRP A 45 21.20 10.73 11.27
C TRP A 45 21.21 9.55 12.24
N THR A 46 20.42 9.68 13.31
CA THR A 46 20.10 8.60 14.26
C THR A 46 18.61 8.68 14.56
N SER A 47 17.88 7.61 14.29
CA SER A 47 16.43 7.58 14.43
C SER A 47 15.91 6.14 14.38
N ASP A 48 14.60 5.99 14.33
CA ASP A 48 13.91 4.77 13.98
C ASP A 48 12.98 5.01 12.78
N ASP A 49 12.29 3.97 12.33
CA ASP A 49 11.25 4.04 11.29
C ASP A 49 9.84 4.16 11.87
N GLY A 50 9.71 4.47 13.16
CA GLY A 50 8.44 4.54 13.89
C GLY A 50 7.91 3.17 14.33
N THR A 51 8.61 2.07 14.05
CA THR A 51 8.20 0.74 14.53
C THR A 51 8.57 0.51 16.00
N THR A 52 9.44 1.32 16.58
CA THR A 52 9.75 1.26 18.02
C THR A 52 8.70 2.02 18.83
N ILE A 53 8.37 1.53 20.03
CA ILE A 53 7.34 2.13 20.87
C ILE A 53 8.01 2.99 21.95
N ASN A 54 7.62 4.26 22.04
CA ASN A 54 8.11 5.23 23.04
C ASN A 54 9.64 5.40 23.06
N LEU A 55 10.30 5.32 21.89
CA LEU A 55 11.73 5.53 21.82
C LEU A 55 12.07 6.96 22.25
N LYS A 56 12.96 7.04 23.23
CA LYS A 56 13.50 8.30 23.75
C LYS A 56 14.94 8.16 24.18
N ALA A 57 15.69 9.24 24.06
CA ALA A 57 17.02 9.33 24.64
C ALA A 57 16.97 9.61 26.15
N ASP A 58 17.69 8.80 26.92
CA ASP A 58 18.13 9.10 28.27
C ASP A 58 19.54 9.69 28.19
N VAL A 59 19.57 11.01 27.97
CA VAL A 59 20.81 11.78 27.73
C VAL A 59 21.76 11.70 28.93
N ALA A 60 21.24 11.63 30.16
CA ALA A 60 22.06 11.55 31.37
C ALA A 60 22.86 10.24 31.43
N ASN A 61 22.25 9.14 30.97
CA ASN A 61 22.86 7.81 30.96
C ASN A 61 23.41 7.41 29.59
N LYS A 62 23.41 8.32 28.60
CA LYS A 62 23.95 8.11 27.25
C LYS A 62 23.40 6.86 26.55
N LYS A 63 22.07 6.72 26.56
CA LYS A 63 21.37 5.57 25.98
C LYS A 63 20.03 5.99 25.37
N ILE A 64 19.49 5.17 24.48
CA ILE A 64 18.08 5.19 24.11
C ILE A 64 17.33 4.11 24.86
N VAL A 65 16.06 4.36 25.14
CA VAL A 65 15.13 3.44 25.79
C VAL A 65 13.87 3.37 24.94
N PHE A 66 13.42 2.16 24.63
CA PHE A 66 12.24 1.90 23.80
C PHE A 66 11.61 0.57 24.18
N ALA A 67 10.40 0.31 23.67
CA ALA A 67 9.87 -1.05 23.59
C ALA A 67 9.86 -1.52 22.13
N SER A 68 10.23 -2.77 21.88
CA SER A 68 10.30 -3.36 20.54
C SER A 68 9.13 -4.29 20.25
N LYS A 69 8.78 -4.39 18.98
CA LYS A 69 8.10 -5.50 18.31
C LYS A 69 9.13 -6.31 17.51
N ALA A 70 8.72 -7.44 16.94
CA ALA A 70 9.62 -8.32 16.16
C ALA A 70 10.29 -7.60 14.97
N ASN A 71 9.57 -6.71 14.29
CA ASN A 71 10.07 -5.93 13.16
C ASN A 71 10.62 -4.55 13.56
N SER A 72 10.72 -4.25 14.86
CA SER A 72 11.21 -2.95 15.26
C SER A 72 12.67 -2.76 14.85
N TYR A 73 13.04 -1.56 14.38
CA TYR A 73 14.44 -1.22 14.24
C TYR A 73 14.75 0.23 14.62
N PHE A 74 16.00 0.47 15.02
CA PHE A 74 16.56 1.81 15.10
C PHE A 74 17.95 1.81 14.44
N TYR A 75 18.39 2.98 13.99
CA TYR A 75 19.61 3.11 13.23
C TYR A 75 20.44 4.32 13.63
N THR A 76 21.74 4.25 13.34
CA THR A 76 22.66 5.39 13.36
C THR A 76 23.54 5.32 12.11
N THR A 77 23.52 6.39 11.32
CA THR A 77 24.29 6.53 10.07
C THR A 77 25.53 7.37 10.32
N PHE A 78 26.54 7.24 9.48
CA PHE A 78 27.69 8.14 9.53
C PHE A 78 28.31 8.31 8.15
N ASN A 79 29.11 9.38 8.02
CA ASN A 79 29.97 9.52 6.86
C ASN A 79 30.90 8.31 6.79
N CYS A 80 31.33 7.96 5.58
CA CYS A 80 32.12 6.76 5.37
C CYS A 80 33.30 6.60 6.36
N GLU A 81 33.25 5.53 7.15
CA GLU A 81 34.30 5.17 8.11
C GLU A 81 35.18 4.05 7.54
N LYS A 82 36.50 4.23 7.62
CA LYS A 82 37.49 3.30 7.07
C LYS A 82 38.08 2.43 8.16
N ALA A 83 37.26 1.58 8.76
CA ALA A 83 37.64 0.83 9.96
C ALA A 83 38.94 0.00 9.80
N THR A 84 39.20 -0.60 8.64
CA THR A 84 40.46 -1.36 8.44
C THR A 84 41.67 -0.43 8.32
N THR A 85 41.54 0.66 7.56
CA THR A 85 42.57 1.69 7.36
C THR A 85 42.91 2.36 8.68
N ASP A 86 41.88 2.71 9.45
CA ASP A 86 41.98 3.46 10.70
C ASP A 86 42.20 2.55 11.92
N GLN A 87 42.29 1.23 11.71
CA GLN A 87 42.60 0.21 12.74
C GLN A 87 41.53 0.04 13.83
N TYR A 88 40.25 0.18 13.47
CA TYR A 88 39.12 -0.24 14.30
C TYR A 88 38.80 -1.73 14.04
N ASN A 89 38.55 -2.51 15.09
CA ASN A 89 38.32 -3.96 14.95
C ASN A 89 36.98 -4.47 15.49
N ALA A 90 36.23 -3.67 16.24
CA ALA A 90 34.94 -4.08 16.80
C ALA A 90 33.97 -2.91 16.96
N ILE A 91 32.69 -3.22 17.13
CA ILE A 91 31.63 -2.30 17.55
C ILE A 91 31.29 -2.63 19.00
N ARG A 92 31.22 -1.62 19.87
CA ARG A 92 30.94 -1.81 21.30
C ARG A 92 29.81 -0.90 21.78
N PHE A 93 28.82 -1.49 22.44
CA PHE A 93 27.69 -0.79 23.06
C PHE A 93 27.12 -1.56 24.25
N PRO A 94 26.65 -0.87 25.31
CA PRO A 94 25.81 -1.46 26.34
C PRO A 94 24.42 -1.81 25.80
N VAL A 95 23.83 -2.91 26.26
CA VAL A 95 22.44 -3.30 25.98
C VAL A 95 21.76 -3.85 27.23
N LYS A 96 20.47 -3.60 27.36
CA LYS A 96 19.57 -4.29 28.29
C LYS A 96 18.29 -4.62 27.56
N GLY A 97 17.79 -5.84 27.69
CA GLY A 97 16.55 -6.32 27.07
C GLY A 97 16.03 -7.57 27.79
N PRO A 98 14.96 -8.20 27.31
CA PRO A 98 14.38 -9.39 27.95
C PRO A 98 15.37 -10.56 28.08
N VAL A 99 15.26 -11.33 29.17
CA VAL A 99 16.12 -12.50 29.43
C VAL A 99 15.96 -13.54 28.32
N GLY A 100 17.08 -14.01 27.77
CA GLY A 100 17.10 -15.00 26.69
C GLY A 100 16.80 -14.44 25.29
N ALA A 101 16.53 -13.13 25.17
CA ALA A 101 16.23 -12.53 23.88
C ALA A 101 17.46 -12.47 22.95
N SER A 102 17.18 -12.17 21.68
CA SER A 102 18.15 -11.88 20.63
C SER A 102 17.75 -10.63 19.84
N PHE A 103 18.69 -10.04 19.11
CA PHE A 103 18.42 -9.03 18.08
C PHE A 103 19.49 -9.14 16.98
N THR A 104 19.21 -8.60 15.81
CA THR A 104 20.17 -8.52 14.70
C THR A 104 20.85 -7.15 14.69
N LEU A 105 22.17 -7.14 14.57
CA LEU A 105 22.94 -5.94 14.25
C LEU A 105 23.27 -5.97 12.76
N GLU A 106 22.85 -4.93 12.04
CA GLU A 106 23.20 -4.69 10.64
C GLU A 106 24.39 -3.73 10.55
N LEU A 107 25.32 -4.02 9.64
CA LEU A 107 26.42 -3.17 9.21
C LEU A 107 26.23 -2.81 7.74
N GLN A 108 26.03 -1.52 7.46
CA GLN A 108 25.94 -1.03 6.09
C GLN A 108 27.33 -0.63 5.59
N THR A 109 27.76 -1.22 4.48
CA THR A 109 29.05 -0.91 3.84
C THR A 109 28.89 -0.61 2.35
N MET A 110 29.69 0.33 1.84
CA MET A 110 29.69 0.77 0.46
C MET A 110 30.84 0.15 -0.32
N SER A 111 30.82 0.22 -1.66
CA SER A 111 31.97 -0.24 -2.47
C SER A 111 33.22 0.65 -2.28
N SER A 112 33.02 1.91 -1.89
CA SER A 112 34.06 2.89 -1.51
C SER A 112 33.43 4.06 -0.76
N CYS A 113 34.22 4.89 -0.09
CA CYS A 113 33.73 6.11 0.58
C CYS A 113 33.16 7.20 -0.34
N THR A 114 33.28 7.04 -1.65
CA THR A 114 32.70 7.96 -2.64
C THR A 114 31.43 7.38 -3.28
N ALA A 115 31.08 6.14 -2.99
CA ALA A 115 29.85 5.53 -3.49
C ALA A 115 28.64 6.05 -2.71
N THR A 116 27.47 6.04 -3.36
CA THR A 116 26.20 6.52 -2.81
C THR A 116 25.23 5.38 -2.48
N SER A 117 25.64 4.13 -2.68
CA SER A 117 24.84 2.94 -2.40
C SER A 117 25.61 2.01 -1.47
N TYR A 118 24.92 1.50 -0.45
CA TYR A 118 25.46 0.53 0.49
C TYR A 118 24.90 -0.87 0.22
N GLN A 119 25.55 -1.86 0.83
CA GLN A 119 25.06 -3.21 1.03
C GLN A 119 25.07 -3.52 2.52
N SER A 120 24.10 -4.32 2.95
CA SER A 120 23.88 -4.66 4.36
C SER A 120 24.46 -6.03 4.70
N TYR A 121 25.07 -6.12 5.87
CA TYR A 121 25.67 -7.33 6.41
C TYR A 121 25.18 -7.52 7.84
N TYR A 122 24.87 -8.74 8.24
CA TYR A 122 24.11 -8.97 9.47
C TYR A 122 24.85 -9.90 10.43
N THR A 123 24.64 -9.70 11.72
CA THR A 123 25.03 -10.66 12.76
C THR A 123 24.01 -10.67 13.89
N THR A 124 23.67 -11.86 14.38
CA THR A 124 22.67 -12.02 15.44
C THR A 124 23.36 -12.05 16.80
N ILE A 125 22.89 -11.19 17.70
CA ILE A 125 23.31 -11.15 19.09
C ILE A 125 22.29 -11.91 19.92
N THR A 126 22.74 -12.93 20.65
CA THR A 126 21.90 -13.78 21.52
C THR A 126 22.37 -13.67 22.97
N GLY A 127 21.56 -14.16 23.92
CA GLY A 127 22.00 -14.30 25.32
C GLY A 127 21.86 -13.01 26.13
N ILE A 128 20.81 -12.23 25.87
CA ILE A 128 20.48 -11.05 26.67
C ILE A 128 20.06 -11.49 28.08
N THR A 129 20.61 -10.85 29.11
CA THR A 129 20.54 -11.36 30.50
C THR A 129 19.43 -10.76 31.34
N GLY A 130 18.64 -9.81 30.81
CA GLY A 130 17.72 -8.99 31.62
C GLY A 130 18.38 -7.84 32.38
N THR A 131 19.72 -7.80 32.43
CA THR A 131 20.52 -6.74 33.05
C THR A 131 21.39 -6.03 32.01
N THR A 132 21.86 -4.82 32.31
CA THR A 132 22.74 -4.09 31.39
C THR A 132 24.07 -4.83 31.23
N GLN A 133 24.38 -5.23 30.00
CA GLN A 133 25.61 -5.91 29.61
C GLN A 133 26.28 -5.18 28.44
N THR A 134 27.60 -5.23 28.36
CA THR A 134 28.32 -4.63 27.22
C THR A 134 28.53 -5.69 26.14
N ILE A 135 28.06 -5.42 24.93
CA ILE A 135 28.29 -6.26 23.75
C ILE A 135 29.45 -5.66 22.96
N THR A 136 30.37 -6.52 22.55
CA THR A 136 31.47 -6.18 21.64
C THR A 136 31.41 -7.13 20.44
N VAL A 137 31.02 -6.60 19.28
CA VAL A 137 30.89 -7.34 18.03
C VAL A 137 32.14 -7.12 17.21
N GLN A 138 32.91 -8.18 16.96
CA GLN A 138 34.08 -8.10 16.08
C GLN A 138 33.63 -7.81 14.65
N LEU A 139 34.30 -6.89 13.96
CA LEU A 139 33.92 -6.49 12.59
C LEU A 139 34.01 -7.65 11.59
N ASN A 140 34.85 -8.65 11.86
CA ASN A 140 34.95 -9.87 11.06
C ASN A 140 33.70 -10.79 11.16
N ALA A 141 32.76 -10.50 12.06
CA ALA A 141 31.46 -11.19 12.12
C ALA A 141 30.59 -10.86 10.89
N PHE A 142 30.86 -9.75 10.20
CA PHE A 142 30.15 -9.30 9.00
C PHE A 142 30.87 -9.81 7.75
N SER A 143 30.73 -11.11 7.45
CA SER A 143 31.44 -11.75 6.34
C SER A 143 31.12 -11.09 4.99
N GLY A 144 32.15 -10.68 4.26
CA GLY A 144 32.03 -10.02 2.95
C GLY A 144 31.87 -8.50 3.00
N ALA A 145 31.70 -7.90 4.19
CA ALA A 145 31.54 -6.46 4.34
C ALA A 145 32.81 -5.69 3.96
N ASN A 146 32.65 -4.55 3.30
CA ASN A 146 33.76 -3.63 3.05
C ASN A 146 34.02 -2.78 4.30
N LEU A 147 34.90 -3.28 5.17
CA LEU A 147 35.24 -2.63 6.42
C LEU A 147 36.04 -1.31 6.23
N ASP A 148 36.41 -0.96 5.00
CA ASP A 148 37.00 0.34 4.67
C ASP A 148 35.99 1.33 4.07
N ALA A 149 34.70 1.00 4.09
CA ALA A 149 33.66 1.91 3.67
C ALA A 149 32.33 1.71 4.42
N ILE A 150 32.35 1.78 5.74
CA ILE A 150 31.15 1.59 6.57
C ILE A 150 30.35 2.91 6.63
N SER A 151 29.02 2.84 6.49
CA SER A 151 28.14 4.02 6.47
C SER A 151 27.01 4.00 7.50
N GLY A 152 26.78 2.89 8.20
CA GLY A 152 25.71 2.83 9.19
C GLY A 152 25.66 1.55 10.00
N LEU A 153 24.94 1.63 11.12
CA LEU A 153 24.62 0.54 12.04
C LEU A 153 23.12 0.54 12.35
N LEU A 154 22.50 -0.64 12.34
CA LEU A 154 21.09 -0.80 12.68
C LEU A 154 20.90 -1.95 13.68
N TRP A 155 19.98 -1.77 14.61
CA TRP A 155 19.54 -2.81 15.53
C TRP A 155 18.11 -3.13 15.20
N GLU A 156 17.85 -4.36 14.80
CA GLU A 156 16.59 -4.80 14.23
C GLU A 156 16.25 -6.23 14.66
N SER A 157 15.12 -6.76 14.19
CA SER A 157 14.74 -8.17 14.34
C SER A 157 14.81 -8.64 15.81
N PHE A 158 14.23 -7.85 16.72
CA PHE A 158 14.23 -8.16 18.15
C PHE A 158 13.39 -9.43 18.39
N GLY A 159 14.03 -10.51 18.82
CA GLY A 159 13.43 -11.84 18.93
C GLY A 159 12.35 -11.97 20.02
N VAL A 160 12.19 -10.95 20.87
CA VAL A 160 11.15 -10.88 21.91
C VAL A 160 10.67 -9.44 22.02
N GLU A 161 9.35 -9.25 22.05
CA GLU A 161 8.74 -7.96 22.32
C GLU A 161 9.00 -7.55 23.78
N GLY A 162 9.39 -6.30 24.02
CA GLY A 162 9.65 -5.84 25.38
C GLY A 162 10.49 -4.58 25.45
N ALA A 163 10.84 -4.18 26.67
CA ALA A 163 11.65 -3.00 26.92
C ALA A 163 13.13 -3.26 26.61
N TRP A 164 13.73 -2.36 25.84
CA TRP A 164 15.13 -2.37 25.45
C TRP A 164 15.80 -1.05 25.80
N GLU A 165 17.09 -1.15 26.11
CA GLU A 165 17.99 -0.02 26.28
C GLU A 165 19.24 -0.28 25.46
N ILE A 166 19.64 0.68 24.60
CA ILE A 166 20.89 0.60 23.83
C ILE A 166 21.74 1.83 24.19
N GLY A 167 22.90 1.57 24.76
CA GLY A 167 23.83 2.57 25.26
C GLY A 167 24.80 3.08 24.19
N GLN A 168 25.66 3.98 24.61
CA GLN A 168 26.69 4.61 23.78
C GLN A 168 27.41 3.59 22.87
N THR A 169 27.43 3.88 21.57
CA THR A 169 28.01 3.02 20.54
C THR A 169 29.34 3.58 20.06
N ASN A 170 30.36 2.72 19.97
CA ASN A 170 31.70 3.10 19.50
C ASN A 170 32.27 2.06 18.53
N PHE A 171 33.11 2.51 17.59
CA PHE A 171 34.12 1.62 17.01
C PHE A 171 35.32 1.52 17.96
N VAL A 172 35.79 0.30 18.18
CA VAL A 172 36.86 -0.02 19.14
C VAL A 172 38.21 0.00 18.44
N CYS A 173 39.13 0.79 18.98
CA CYS A 173 40.47 0.90 18.45
C CYS A 173 41.32 -0.33 18.80
N ALA A 174 41.95 -0.95 17.80
CA ALA A 174 42.72 -2.19 17.99
C ALA A 174 43.95 -2.04 18.90
N ASN A 175 44.47 -0.80 19.06
CA ASN A 175 45.66 -0.48 19.87
C ASN A 175 45.33 0.15 21.24
N GLY A 176 44.04 0.28 21.60
CA GLY A 176 43.63 0.84 22.89
C GLY A 176 43.84 -0.15 24.05
N GLU A 177 44.57 0.26 25.10
CA GLU A 177 44.76 -0.53 26.32
C GLU A 177 43.42 -0.95 26.94
N GLY A 178 43.19 -2.27 27.00
CA GLY A 178 42.02 -2.84 27.64
C GLY A 178 41.86 -4.34 27.38
N ALA A 179 42.92 -5.14 27.58
CA ALA A 179 42.78 -6.58 27.70
C ALA A 179 41.88 -6.89 28.91
N PHE A 180 40.66 -7.40 28.69
CA PHE A 180 39.88 -8.06 29.73
C PHE A 180 39.27 -9.38 29.22
N SER A 181 39.37 -10.36 30.11
CA SER A 181 39.04 -11.78 29.98
C SER A 181 37.54 -12.05 30.19
N SER A 182 36.96 -12.88 29.31
CA SER A 182 35.82 -13.82 29.51
C SER A 182 34.44 -13.22 29.90
N THR A 183 33.26 -13.65 29.42
CA THR A 183 32.76 -14.88 28.78
C THR A 183 31.42 -14.58 28.07
N THR A 184 31.24 -14.95 26.81
CA THR A 184 30.17 -15.87 26.37
C THR A 184 30.49 -16.35 24.95
N SER A 185 30.86 -17.62 24.83
CA SER A 185 31.06 -18.32 23.57
C SER A 185 29.71 -18.70 22.97
N ILE A 186 29.44 -18.34 21.71
CA ILE A 186 28.40 -19.01 20.92
C ILE A 186 29.07 -20.21 20.24
N GLN A 187 28.71 -21.41 20.70
CA GLN A 187 29.11 -22.67 20.09
C GLN A 187 28.48 -22.82 18.71
N GLY A 188 29.32 -23.02 17.69
CA GLY A 188 28.89 -23.68 16.46
C GLY A 188 28.64 -25.16 16.74
N ALA A 189 27.40 -25.60 16.60
CA ALA A 189 27.05 -27.01 16.55
C ALA A 189 26.89 -27.42 15.08
N VAL A 190 27.95 -28.05 14.56
CA VAL A 190 27.89 -28.89 13.36
C VAL A 190 27.23 -30.21 13.76
N VAL A 191 26.10 -30.55 13.14
CA VAL A 191 25.58 -31.91 13.12
C VAL A 191 25.48 -32.34 11.67
N THR A 192 26.42 -33.19 11.28
CA THR A 192 26.43 -33.95 10.02
C THR A 192 25.48 -35.14 10.09
N SER A 193 24.68 -35.34 9.04
CA SER A 193 24.19 -36.66 8.64
C SER A 193 24.46 -36.86 7.14
N SER A 194 24.86 -38.08 6.80
CA SER A 194 25.72 -38.46 5.68
C SER A 194 24.99 -39.19 4.54
N SER A 195 25.70 -39.28 3.40
CA SER A 195 25.57 -40.22 2.25
C SER A 195 24.65 -39.76 1.11
N SER A 196 25.00 -39.86 -0.19
CA SER A 196 26.20 -40.36 -0.89
C SER A 196 26.11 -40.00 -2.39
N THR A 197 27.26 -39.97 -3.09
CA THR A 197 27.48 -40.00 -4.56
C THR A 197 27.01 -38.78 -5.38
N SER A 198 27.72 -38.23 -6.37
CA SER A 198 29.01 -38.54 -7.01
C SER A 198 29.45 -37.30 -7.82
N VAL A 199 30.75 -37.05 -7.83
CA VAL A 199 31.44 -35.97 -8.55
C VAL A 199 31.53 -36.31 -10.05
N VAL A 200 31.14 -35.36 -10.92
CA VAL A 200 31.66 -35.23 -12.29
C VAL A 200 32.07 -33.77 -12.51
N SER A 201 33.27 -33.59 -13.05
CA SER A 201 34.04 -32.35 -13.13
C SER A 201 33.98 -31.70 -14.53
N ALA A 202 33.82 -30.37 -14.51
CA ALA A 202 34.30 -29.34 -15.47
C ALA A 202 33.67 -29.25 -16.89
N PRO A 203 33.68 -28.08 -17.58
CA PRO A 203 34.44 -26.86 -17.28
C PRO A 203 33.63 -25.55 -17.21
N THR A 204 34.26 -24.60 -16.52
CA THR A 204 34.07 -23.15 -16.53
C THR A 204 33.88 -22.55 -17.92
N SER A 205 32.87 -21.70 -18.06
CA SER A 205 32.90 -20.56 -18.99
C SER A 205 32.41 -19.34 -18.23
N ALA A 206 33.37 -18.46 -17.92
CA ALA A 206 33.13 -17.15 -17.34
C ALA A 206 32.36 -16.29 -18.35
N ILE A 207 31.16 -15.85 -17.97
CA ILE A 207 30.56 -14.65 -18.53
C ILE A 207 30.32 -13.73 -17.34
N THR A 208 31.20 -12.74 -17.22
CA THR A 208 31.08 -11.56 -16.37
C THR A 208 29.78 -10.82 -16.68
N LEU A 209 28.80 -10.92 -15.77
CA LEU A 209 27.65 -10.01 -15.72
C LEU A 209 27.95 -8.89 -14.73
N SER A 210 28.01 -7.66 -15.25
CA SER A 210 28.06 -6.42 -14.49
C SER A 210 26.81 -6.28 -13.63
N THR A 211 27.00 -6.30 -12.31
CA THR A 211 25.99 -5.99 -11.30
C THR A 211 25.81 -4.47 -11.22
N VAL A 212 24.74 -3.96 -11.82
CA VAL A 212 24.17 -2.65 -11.49
C VAL A 212 23.10 -2.91 -10.44
N THR A 213 23.36 -2.46 -9.20
CA THR A 213 22.45 -2.50 -8.07
C THR A 213 21.46 -1.32 -8.19
N PRO A 214 20.13 -1.53 -8.08
CA PRO A 214 19.18 -0.44 -7.96
C PRO A 214 19.22 0.15 -6.54
N SER A 215 19.48 1.45 -6.45
CA SER A 215 19.28 2.28 -5.26
C SER A 215 17.83 2.75 -5.27
N VAL A 216 17.03 2.37 -4.28
CA VAL A 216 15.79 3.09 -3.93
C VAL A 216 16.16 4.18 -2.93
N THR A 217 16.80 5.23 -3.45
CA THR A 217 16.56 6.57 -2.93
C THR A 217 15.21 7.01 -3.48
N PRO A 218 14.38 7.81 -2.78
CA PRO A 218 13.42 8.65 -3.47
C PRO A 218 14.25 9.54 -4.39
N LYS A 219 14.35 9.13 -5.65
CA LYS A 219 15.10 9.85 -6.65
C LYS A 219 14.25 11.06 -6.99
N VAL A 220 14.46 12.16 -6.29
CA VAL A 220 14.23 13.48 -6.87
C VAL A 220 14.91 13.43 -8.23
N LEU A 221 14.15 13.65 -9.30
CA LEU A 221 14.68 13.82 -10.64
C LEU A 221 15.72 14.94 -10.61
N ALA A 222 16.98 14.61 -10.33
CA ALA A 222 18.09 15.47 -10.67
C ALA A 222 18.20 15.40 -12.20
N GLY A 223 17.52 16.33 -12.88
CA GLY A 223 17.49 16.31 -14.33
C GLY A 223 16.64 17.42 -14.94
N ASN A 224 17.24 18.61 -15.04
CA ASN A 224 16.85 19.75 -15.88
C ASN A 224 15.44 20.34 -15.66
N VAL A 225 15.36 21.66 -15.83
CA VAL A 225 14.10 22.40 -15.93
C VAL A 225 13.14 21.68 -16.88
N ARG A 226 11.98 21.22 -16.36
CA ARG A 226 10.95 20.55 -17.17
C ARG A 226 10.56 21.47 -18.33
N ALA A 227 10.65 20.96 -19.57
CA ALA A 227 10.38 21.74 -20.77
C ALA A 227 8.93 22.26 -20.79
N SER A 228 8.78 23.54 -21.13
CA SER A 228 7.52 24.27 -21.22
C SER A 228 6.64 23.80 -22.38
N ALA A 229 5.34 24.08 -22.27
CA ALA A 229 4.43 24.11 -23.42
C ALA A 229 5.00 24.99 -24.56
N PRO A 230 4.69 24.69 -25.84
CA PRO A 230 5.15 25.49 -26.99
C PRO A 230 4.72 26.96 -26.90
N ALA A 231 5.53 27.86 -27.45
CA ALA A 231 5.27 29.30 -27.43
C ALA A 231 3.94 29.67 -28.13
N GLY A 232 3.00 30.26 -27.38
CA GLY A 232 1.78 30.88 -27.92
C GLY A 232 0.49 30.59 -27.15
N ALA A 233 0.45 29.58 -26.29
CA ALA A 233 -0.71 29.31 -25.44
C ALA A 233 -0.23 28.74 -24.10
N CYS A 234 -0.18 29.58 -23.06
CA CYS A 234 -0.05 29.06 -21.71
C CYS A 234 -1.33 28.28 -21.38
N THR A 235 -1.18 27.08 -20.84
CA THR A 235 -2.28 26.28 -20.27
C THR A 235 -2.03 26.14 -18.78
N ASN A 236 -3.07 26.27 -17.95
CA ASN A 236 -2.93 26.05 -16.52
C ASN A 236 -2.31 24.68 -16.26
N LEU A 237 -1.34 24.62 -15.35
CA LEU A 237 -0.68 23.37 -14.99
C LEU A 237 -1.26 22.86 -13.69
N LEU A 238 -1.96 21.73 -13.75
CA LEU A 238 -2.46 21.04 -12.59
C LEU A 238 -1.29 20.57 -11.71
N ILE A 239 -1.32 20.95 -10.44
CA ILE A 239 -0.35 20.53 -9.42
C ILE A 239 -0.94 19.35 -8.65
N ASP A 240 -2.12 19.55 -8.06
CA ASP A 240 -2.82 18.54 -7.27
C ASP A 240 -4.32 18.61 -7.57
N ASP A 241 -4.91 17.51 -8.03
CA ASP A 241 -6.34 17.40 -8.31
C ASP A 241 -7.14 16.83 -7.13
N PHE A 242 -6.46 16.35 -6.08
CA PHE A 242 -7.04 15.64 -4.95
C PHE A 242 -8.09 14.58 -5.37
N GLU A 243 -7.89 13.89 -6.50
CA GLU A 243 -8.87 12.97 -7.08
C GLU A 243 -8.98 11.65 -6.32
N SER A 244 -7.88 11.22 -5.71
CA SER A 244 -7.77 9.94 -5.01
C SER A 244 -7.29 10.12 -3.58
N GLN A 245 -8.07 9.58 -2.64
CA GLN A 245 -7.68 9.41 -1.25
C GLN A 245 -6.34 8.69 -1.15
N SER A 246 -6.22 7.57 -1.87
CA SER A 246 -5.09 6.66 -1.79
C SER A 246 -3.81 7.28 -2.29
N ARG A 247 -3.90 8.15 -3.31
CA ARG A 247 -2.75 8.87 -3.83
C ARG A 247 -2.11 9.78 -2.78
N LEU A 248 -2.91 10.35 -1.88
CA LEU A 248 -2.44 11.23 -0.80
C LEU A 248 -2.07 10.50 0.48
N THR A 249 -2.60 9.29 0.71
CA THR A 249 -2.40 8.56 1.98
C THR A 249 -1.48 7.34 1.91
N PHE A 250 -1.32 6.75 0.73
CA PHE A 250 -0.41 5.61 0.51
C PHE A 250 0.79 6.01 -0.34
N LEU A 251 0.54 6.76 -1.41
CA LEU A 251 1.61 7.15 -2.34
C LEU A 251 2.29 8.46 -1.95
N PHE A 252 1.56 9.37 -1.30
CA PHE A 252 2.03 10.71 -0.95
C PHE A 252 2.50 11.53 -2.15
N TYR A 253 1.82 11.45 -3.31
CA TYR A 253 2.15 12.26 -4.50
C TYR A 253 0.96 13.05 -5.04
N ASN A 254 1.24 14.15 -5.74
CA ASN A 254 0.25 14.96 -6.45
C ASN A 254 0.15 14.56 -7.94
N ALA A 255 -0.62 15.33 -8.73
CA ALA A 255 -0.83 15.10 -10.16
C ALA A 255 0.46 15.28 -11.01
N LEU A 256 1.51 15.91 -10.45
CA LEU A 256 2.84 16.00 -11.06
C LEU A 256 3.75 14.81 -10.70
N LEU A 257 3.24 13.82 -9.96
CA LEU A 257 4.03 12.73 -9.37
C LEU A 257 5.15 13.27 -8.46
N GLN A 258 4.85 14.36 -7.74
CA GLN A 258 5.76 14.95 -6.76
C GLN A 258 5.16 14.82 -5.36
N PRO A 259 5.97 14.75 -4.30
CA PRO A 259 5.46 14.54 -2.95
C PRO A 259 4.36 15.53 -2.53
N SER A 260 3.28 15.03 -1.91
CA SER A 260 2.15 15.82 -1.41
C SER A 260 1.58 15.14 -0.17
N SER A 261 1.72 15.75 1.01
CA SER A 261 1.36 15.14 2.31
C SER A 261 1.37 16.16 3.46
N ASP A 262 1.04 15.70 4.66
CA ASP A 262 1.52 16.22 5.95
C ASP A 262 2.63 15.31 6.53
N ASP A 263 3.17 15.67 7.70
CA ASP A 263 4.19 14.92 8.45
C ASP A 263 3.65 14.23 9.72
N GLY A 264 2.34 13.99 9.78
CA GLY A 264 1.64 13.47 10.96
C GLY A 264 1.25 14.54 11.98
N THR A 265 1.54 15.82 11.71
CA THR A 265 1.13 16.94 12.57
C THR A 265 -0.33 17.35 12.39
N MET A 266 -1.06 16.74 11.46
CA MET A 266 -2.48 16.96 11.28
C MET A 266 -3.32 15.97 12.10
N SER A 267 -4.52 16.37 12.49
CA SER A 267 -5.43 15.52 13.26
C SER A 267 -5.88 14.31 12.42
N PRO A 268 -5.80 13.07 12.93
CA PRO A 268 -6.30 11.91 12.21
C PRO A 268 -7.82 11.97 12.00
N VAL A 269 -8.28 11.30 10.95
CA VAL A 269 -9.70 11.12 10.65
C VAL A 269 -10.30 10.11 11.63
N ALA A 270 -11.22 10.58 12.49
CA ALA A 270 -11.89 9.71 13.44
C ALA A 270 -12.85 8.74 12.72
N GLY A 271 -12.82 7.46 13.10
CA GLY A 271 -13.82 6.47 12.66
C GLY A 271 -13.61 5.90 11.25
N ARG A 272 -12.39 5.95 10.71
CA ARG A 272 -11.97 5.12 9.57
C ARG A 272 -11.10 3.97 10.06
N VAL A 273 -11.43 2.76 9.65
CA VAL A 273 -10.72 1.54 10.09
C VAL A 273 -9.41 1.33 9.33
N ASP A 274 -9.25 2.00 8.17
CA ASP A 274 -8.18 1.83 7.20
C ASP A 274 -7.07 2.90 7.26
N THR A 275 -7.17 3.94 8.10
CA THR A 275 -6.18 5.03 8.06
C THR A 275 -5.88 5.70 9.41
N ALA A 276 -4.61 5.72 9.80
CA ALA A 276 -4.05 6.71 10.73
C ALA A 276 -3.88 8.11 10.07
N THR A 277 -4.52 8.34 8.92
CA THR A 277 -4.26 9.50 8.06
C THR A 277 -5.09 10.70 8.50
N SER A 278 -4.61 11.89 8.18
CA SER A 278 -5.25 13.16 8.49
C SER A 278 -6.13 13.72 7.35
N VAL A 279 -6.15 13.02 6.22
CA VAL A 279 -6.58 13.51 4.91
C VAL A 279 -7.95 12.91 4.59
N ILE A 280 -8.92 13.75 4.22
CA ILE A 280 -10.19 13.27 3.64
C ILE A 280 -10.30 13.80 2.22
N VAL A 281 -10.24 12.91 1.24
CA VAL A 281 -10.50 13.23 -0.15
C VAL A 281 -11.96 12.99 -0.48
N SER A 282 -12.63 13.98 -1.06
CA SER A 282 -13.98 13.85 -1.59
C SER A 282 -14.20 14.86 -2.72
N ASN A 283 -14.71 14.39 -3.86
CA ASN A 283 -15.04 15.21 -5.03
C ASN A 283 -13.90 16.17 -5.43
N ASN A 284 -12.67 15.65 -5.55
CA ASN A 284 -11.49 16.45 -5.89
C ASN A 284 -11.13 17.55 -4.87
N HIS A 285 -11.57 17.36 -3.63
CA HIS A 285 -11.20 18.21 -2.51
C HIS A 285 -10.52 17.41 -1.42
N VAL A 286 -9.52 18.02 -0.78
CA VAL A 286 -8.92 17.50 0.45
C VAL A 286 -9.38 18.34 1.63
N THR A 287 -9.91 17.69 2.67
CA THR A 287 -10.18 18.33 3.96
C THR A 287 -9.04 18.04 4.92
N LEU A 288 -8.48 19.11 5.47
CA LEU A 288 -7.35 19.11 6.39
C LEU A 288 -7.80 19.62 7.75
N LYS A 289 -7.52 18.85 8.80
CA LYS A 289 -7.84 19.23 10.18
C LYS A 289 -6.55 19.44 10.96
N PRO A 290 -6.21 20.67 11.39
CA PRO A 290 -5.01 20.90 12.19
C PRO A 290 -5.13 20.23 13.58
N LEU A 291 -3.99 19.87 14.18
CA LEU A 291 -3.89 19.53 15.60
C LEU A 291 -3.90 20.81 16.44
N ASP A 292 -4.35 20.69 17.69
CA ASP A 292 -4.30 21.77 18.66
C ASP A 292 -2.84 22.19 18.92
N GLY A 293 -2.51 23.46 18.69
CA GLY A 293 -1.16 24.00 18.97
C GLY A 293 -0.44 24.68 17.80
N GLY A 294 -0.99 24.61 16.58
CA GLY A 294 -0.58 25.47 15.45
C GLY A 294 0.67 25.05 14.67
N SER A 295 1.22 23.86 14.92
CA SER A 295 2.38 23.31 14.19
C SER A 295 2.00 22.46 12.97
N SER A 296 0.70 22.33 12.66
CA SER A 296 0.23 21.49 11.56
C SER A 296 0.50 22.12 10.20
N TYR A 297 0.93 21.31 9.24
CA TYR A 297 1.03 21.74 7.85
C TYR A 297 0.64 20.66 6.84
N TRP A 298 0.36 21.09 5.62
CA TRP A 298 0.20 20.27 4.44
C TRP A 298 1.03 20.87 3.31
N PHE A 299 1.70 20.05 2.51
CA PHE A 299 2.53 20.52 1.41
C PHE A 299 2.25 19.77 0.11
N THR A 300 2.61 20.41 -1.01
CA THR A 300 2.60 19.81 -2.34
C THR A 300 3.83 20.30 -3.11
N MET A 301 4.60 19.38 -3.70
CA MET A 301 5.86 19.67 -4.38
C MET A 301 5.69 19.85 -5.89
N PHE A 302 6.63 20.56 -6.53
CA PHE A 302 6.63 20.84 -7.97
C PHE A 302 7.80 20.18 -8.73
N GLY A 303 8.84 19.72 -8.01
CA GLY A 303 9.99 19.06 -8.62
C GLY A 303 10.93 20.00 -9.38
N CYS A 304 11.22 21.18 -8.83
CA CYS A 304 12.01 22.27 -9.44
C CYS A 304 11.42 22.78 -10.77
N LEU A 305 10.33 23.53 -10.64
CA LEU A 305 9.55 24.01 -11.76
C LEU A 305 9.90 25.46 -12.13
N LYS A 306 10.09 25.69 -13.44
CA LYS A 306 10.20 27.02 -14.02
C LYS A 306 8.82 27.60 -14.34
N ALA A 307 8.48 28.69 -13.67
CA ALA A 307 7.27 29.46 -13.86
C ALA A 307 7.51 30.83 -14.51
N THR A 308 8.74 31.33 -14.53
CA THR A 308 9.10 32.64 -15.11
C THR A 308 8.57 32.81 -16.53
N ASN A 309 7.82 33.88 -16.78
CA ASN A 309 7.19 34.20 -18.07
C ASN A 309 6.22 33.12 -18.59
N ILE A 310 5.79 32.19 -17.75
CA ILE A 310 4.81 31.14 -18.09
C ILE A 310 3.56 31.33 -17.23
N TYR A 311 3.70 31.33 -15.90
CA TYR A 311 2.58 31.40 -14.96
C TYR A 311 2.60 32.68 -14.13
N GLY A 312 1.42 33.21 -13.80
CA GLY A 312 1.28 34.41 -12.95
C GLY A 312 1.18 34.13 -11.46
N GLY A 313 0.85 32.89 -11.09
CA GLY A 313 0.70 32.45 -9.71
C GLY A 313 0.02 31.10 -9.60
N ILE A 314 -0.48 30.81 -8.40
CA ILE A 314 -1.17 29.56 -8.04
C ILE A 314 -2.65 29.85 -7.75
N GLY A 315 -3.56 28.99 -8.18
CA GLY A 315 -5.00 29.13 -7.95
C GLY A 315 -5.65 27.82 -7.52
N PHE A 316 -6.62 27.92 -6.60
CA PHE A 316 -7.40 26.81 -6.03
C PHE A 316 -8.62 27.35 -5.29
N THR A 317 -9.56 26.46 -4.94
CA THR A 317 -10.68 26.82 -4.08
C THR A 317 -10.40 26.46 -2.62
N ILE A 318 -10.98 27.24 -1.69
CA ILE A 318 -10.95 26.95 -0.27
C ILE A 318 -12.37 27.12 0.30
N ASN A 319 -12.84 26.12 1.03
CA ASN A 319 -13.95 26.24 1.97
C ASN A 319 -13.39 26.22 3.40
N ALA A 320 -13.68 27.26 4.18
CA ALA A 320 -13.27 27.35 5.58
C ALA A 320 -14.27 28.19 6.39
N ALA A 321 -14.37 27.88 7.69
CA ALA A 321 -15.27 28.59 8.60
C ALA A 321 -14.94 30.09 8.70
N LYS A 322 -15.94 30.90 9.05
CA LYS A 322 -15.77 32.34 9.21
C LYS A 322 -14.66 32.69 10.21
N GLY A 323 -13.75 33.57 9.81
CA GLY A 323 -12.63 34.02 10.66
C GLY A 323 -11.44 33.07 10.70
N THR A 324 -11.42 32.02 9.87
CA THR A 324 -10.24 31.16 9.71
C THR A 324 -9.03 31.96 9.23
N THR A 325 -7.85 31.58 9.70
CA THR A 325 -6.56 32.10 9.24
C THR A 325 -5.66 30.93 8.88
N LEU A 326 -4.77 31.14 7.92
CA LEU A 326 -3.72 30.21 7.52
C LEU A 326 -2.49 30.97 7.00
N GLY A 327 -1.33 30.32 7.11
CA GLY A 327 -0.06 30.68 6.49
C GLY A 327 0.16 29.91 5.20
N ILE A 328 0.85 30.56 4.25
CA ILE A 328 1.23 29.99 2.97
C ILE A 328 2.73 30.19 2.81
N GLU A 329 3.46 29.10 2.62
CA GLU A 329 4.90 29.11 2.35
C GLU A 329 5.14 28.66 0.90
N LEU A 330 6.01 29.36 0.18
CA LEU A 330 6.49 28.93 -1.12
C LEU A 330 8.01 28.76 -1.07
N GLN A 331 8.48 27.60 -1.52
CA GLN A 331 9.90 27.24 -1.45
C GLN A 331 10.56 27.32 -2.83
N THR A 332 11.80 27.81 -2.89
CA THR A 332 12.59 27.90 -4.13
C THR A 332 14.07 27.59 -3.87
N SER A 333 14.78 27.10 -4.89
CA SER A 333 16.21 26.78 -4.79
C SER A 333 16.90 26.89 -6.14
N LYS A 334 17.85 27.82 -6.28
CA LYS A 334 18.63 28.02 -7.52
C LYS A 334 19.32 26.76 -8.05
N THR A 335 19.59 25.79 -7.17
CA THR A 335 20.25 24.52 -7.50
C THR A 335 19.27 23.36 -7.60
N CYS A 336 17.97 23.61 -7.49
CA CYS A 336 16.93 22.59 -7.37
C CYS A 336 17.11 21.65 -6.15
N ASP A 337 17.84 22.07 -5.13
CA ASP A 337 18.05 21.30 -3.90
C ASP A 337 16.94 21.59 -2.89
N SER A 338 16.22 20.55 -2.47
CA SER A 338 15.13 20.61 -1.50
C SER A 338 15.58 20.49 -0.05
N ASN A 339 16.86 20.24 0.23
CA ASN A 339 17.36 20.08 1.61
C ASN A 339 17.54 21.41 2.36
N ASN A 340 17.76 22.51 1.62
CA ASN A 340 17.90 23.84 2.21
C ASN A 340 17.33 24.91 1.27
N PRO A 341 16.02 24.88 0.99
CA PRO A 341 15.39 25.83 0.10
C PRO A 341 15.27 27.20 0.77
N THR A 342 15.12 28.24 -0.05
CA THR A 342 14.65 29.54 0.43
C THR A 342 13.16 29.45 0.67
N LEU A 343 12.74 29.68 1.92
CA LEU A 343 11.35 29.70 2.36
C LEU A 343 10.82 31.13 2.32
N ILE A 344 9.64 31.34 1.75
CA ILE A 344 9.01 32.65 1.73
C ILE A 344 7.54 32.51 2.15
N ASP A 345 7.23 33.05 3.33
CA ASP A 345 5.91 33.00 3.93
C ASP A 345 5.07 34.24 3.64
N VAL A 346 3.77 34.03 3.45
CA VAL A 346 2.73 35.05 3.48
C VAL A 346 1.54 34.53 4.27
N SER A 347 0.79 35.40 4.93
CA SER A 347 -0.47 35.01 5.56
C SER A 347 -1.65 35.18 4.61
N SER A 348 -2.73 34.44 4.87
CA SER A 348 -4.05 34.70 4.28
C SER A 348 -4.48 36.18 4.41
N ALA A 349 -4.09 36.88 5.48
CA ALA A 349 -4.34 38.31 5.64
C ALA A 349 -3.51 39.18 4.68
N ASP A 350 -2.22 38.86 4.45
CA ASP A 350 -1.35 39.55 3.49
C ASP A 350 -1.84 39.39 2.03
N LEU A 351 -2.54 38.27 1.79
CA LEU A 351 -3.22 37.97 0.53
C LEU A 351 -4.61 38.61 0.43
N GLY A 352 -5.11 39.22 1.51
CA GLY A 352 -6.44 39.87 1.55
C GLY A 352 -7.61 38.89 1.57
N TRP A 353 -7.38 37.64 1.98
CA TRP A 353 -8.39 36.59 1.99
C TRP A 353 -9.30 36.68 3.20
N THR A 354 -10.58 36.35 3.00
CA THR A 354 -11.58 36.29 4.07
C THR A 354 -12.50 35.11 3.88
N PHE A 355 -12.68 34.31 4.93
CA PHE A 355 -13.53 33.14 4.92
C PHE A 355 -14.87 33.42 5.59
N ASP A 356 -15.94 32.81 5.09
CA ASP A 356 -17.31 32.95 5.59
C ASP A 356 -18.08 31.63 5.70
N GLY A 357 -17.40 30.48 5.53
CA GLY A 357 -18.03 29.16 5.51
C GLY A 357 -18.50 28.70 4.13
N THR A 358 -18.27 29.48 3.08
CA THR A 358 -18.53 29.08 1.69
C THR A 358 -17.23 28.82 0.95
N GLU A 359 -17.31 27.91 -0.03
CA GLU A 359 -16.20 27.66 -0.95
C GLU A 359 -16.01 28.87 -1.89
N LYS A 360 -14.76 29.33 -2.00
CA LYS A 360 -14.39 30.43 -2.91
C LYS A 360 -13.09 30.11 -3.63
N PHE A 361 -12.96 30.65 -4.84
CA PHE A 361 -11.71 30.59 -5.59
C PHE A 361 -10.74 31.68 -5.10
N TYR A 362 -9.51 31.28 -4.84
CA TYR A 362 -8.42 32.15 -4.40
C TYR A 362 -7.23 32.03 -5.33
N THR A 363 -6.45 33.11 -5.43
CA THR A 363 -5.20 33.15 -6.18
C THR A 363 -4.08 33.67 -5.31
N ILE A 364 -2.88 33.15 -5.55
CA ILE A 364 -1.63 33.59 -4.96
C ILE A 364 -0.71 34.07 -6.09
N PRO A 365 -0.72 35.37 -6.41
CA PRO A 365 0.23 35.92 -7.39
C PRO A 365 1.67 35.78 -6.88
N PHE A 366 2.61 35.37 -7.74
CA PHE A 366 4.01 35.23 -7.32
C PHE A 366 4.63 36.55 -6.84
N SER A 367 4.09 37.69 -7.29
CA SER A 367 4.51 39.03 -6.85
C SER A 367 4.28 39.31 -5.36
N LYS A 368 3.50 38.47 -4.66
CA LYS A 368 3.31 38.55 -3.21
C LYS A 368 4.50 37.98 -2.41
N PHE A 369 5.33 37.15 -3.02
CA PHE A 369 6.52 36.56 -2.40
C PHE A 369 7.78 37.32 -2.80
N LEU A 370 8.20 38.28 -1.98
CA LEU A 370 9.39 39.08 -2.25
C LEU A 370 10.65 38.21 -2.23
N GLY A 371 11.43 38.24 -3.31
CA GLY A 371 12.67 37.46 -3.44
C GLY A 371 12.49 36.05 -3.97
N LEU A 372 11.28 35.68 -4.40
CA LEU A 372 10.99 34.38 -5.00
C LEU A 372 11.72 34.20 -6.34
N ASP A 373 12.51 33.13 -6.44
CA ASP A 373 13.05 32.66 -7.70
C ASP A 373 12.04 31.75 -8.40
N THR A 374 11.37 32.32 -9.41
CA THR A 374 10.33 31.63 -10.21
C THR A 374 10.91 30.75 -11.31
N ASP A 375 12.22 30.68 -11.51
CA ASP A 375 12.83 29.68 -12.39
C ASP A 375 13.00 28.32 -11.71
N HIS A 376 12.92 28.26 -10.37
CA HIS A 376 13.26 27.06 -9.59
C HIS A 376 12.31 26.81 -8.39
N LEU A 377 11.01 26.83 -8.63
CA LEU A 377 10.01 26.58 -7.58
C LEU A 377 10.02 25.12 -7.12
N LEU A 378 10.00 24.88 -5.81
CA LEU A 378 10.11 23.55 -5.23
C LEU A 378 8.80 23.01 -4.64
N SER A 379 8.10 23.82 -3.85
CA SER A 379 6.88 23.37 -3.14
C SER A 379 6.03 24.54 -2.68
N LEU A 380 4.76 24.23 -2.40
CA LEU A 380 3.78 25.06 -1.71
C LEU A 380 3.37 24.36 -0.41
N LEU A 381 3.31 25.13 0.66
CA LEU A 381 2.94 24.66 1.99
C LEU A 381 1.78 25.50 2.56
N PHE A 382 0.86 24.84 3.25
CA PHE A 382 -0.21 25.44 4.03
C PHE A 382 0.05 25.14 5.50
N SER A 383 0.16 26.15 6.35
CA SER A 383 0.48 25.99 7.78
C SER A 383 -0.35 26.94 8.64
N GLY A 384 -0.24 26.84 9.96
CA GLY A 384 -0.86 27.80 10.89
C GLY A 384 -2.38 27.91 10.77
N MET A 385 -3.05 26.85 10.32
CA MET A 385 -4.50 26.81 10.14
C MET A 385 -5.20 26.90 11.49
N SER A 386 -6.05 27.92 11.66
CA SER A 386 -6.79 28.12 12.91
C SER A 386 -8.05 27.26 13.04
N ASN A 387 -8.54 26.70 11.92
CA ASN A 387 -9.70 25.83 11.82
C ASN A 387 -9.48 24.83 10.66
N PRO A 388 -10.28 23.76 10.57
CA PRO A 388 -10.26 22.89 9.40
C PRO A 388 -10.52 23.67 8.11
N ILE A 389 -9.83 23.28 7.04
CA ILE A 389 -10.00 23.82 5.70
C ILE A 389 -10.24 22.70 4.70
N THR A 390 -10.98 22.98 3.65
CA THR A 390 -11.15 22.09 2.50
C THR A 390 -10.59 22.77 1.25
N LEU A 391 -9.55 22.18 0.66
CA LEU A 391 -8.88 22.67 -0.54
C LEU A 391 -9.42 21.94 -1.76
N GLY A 392 -9.79 22.66 -2.82
CA GLY A 392 -10.00 22.10 -4.14
C GLY A 392 -8.72 22.08 -4.97
N PRO A 393 -8.77 21.64 -6.24
CA PRO A 393 -7.58 21.40 -7.05
C PRO A 393 -6.65 22.60 -7.15
N ILE A 394 -5.36 22.35 -7.02
CA ILE A 394 -4.28 23.34 -7.06
C ILE A 394 -3.67 23.34 -8.45
N SER A 395 -3.55 24.54 -9.05
CA SER A 395 -2.92 24.70 -10.37
C SER A 395 -2.11 25.99 -10.46
N PHE A 396 -1.06 25.98 -11.29
CA PHE A 396 -0.48 27.22 -11.78
C PHE A 396 -1.39 27.81 -12.85
N TYR A 397 -1.73 29.09 -12.73
CA TYR A 397 -2.58 29.77 -13.70
C TYR A 397 -1.79 30.67 -14.66
N CYS A 398 -2.31 30.79 -15.87
CA CYS A 398 -1.77 31.64 -16.92
C CYS A 398 -2.23 33.10 -16.79
N GLY A 399 -1.35 34.04 -17.13
CA GLY A 399 -1.69 35.47 -17.11
C GLY A 399 -1.85 36.05 -15.70
N THR A 400 -2.64 37.12 -15.56
CA THR A 400 -2.80 37.86 -14.29
C THR A 400 -4.06 37.51 -13.50
N GLU A 401 -4.99 36.77 -14.12
CA GLU A 401 -6.25 36.35 -13.51
C GLU A 401 -6.34 34.82 -13.57
N GLY A 402 -6.41 34.18 -12.40
CA GLY A 402 -6.57 32.72 -12.32
C GLY A 402 -8.02 32.29 -12.52
N THR A 403 -8.21 31.05 -12.96
CA THR A 403 -9.50 30.36 -12.97
C THR A 403 -9.36 29.03 -12.24
N ALA A 404 -10.41 28.59 -11.54
CA ALA A 404 -10.43 27.28 -10.92
C ALA A 404 -10.22 26.18 -11.96
N TYR A 405 -9.40 25.18 -11.61
CA TYR A 405 -9.24 23.98 -12.43
C TYR A 405 -10.60 23.29 -12.58
N GLN A 406 -10.98 23.01 -13.83
CA GLN A 406 -12.22 22.29 -14.11
C GLN A 406 -11.95 20.81 -13.96
N VAL A 407 -12.48 20.21 -12.89
CA VAL A 407 -12.42 18.77 -12.66
C VAL A 407 -13.12 18.06 -13.82
N PRO A 408 -12.45 17.10 -14.50
CA PRO A 408 -13.11 16.27 -15.49
C PRO A 408 -14.33 15.59 -14.87
N THR A 409 -15.52 15.86 -15.40
CA THR A 409 -16.72 15.17 -14.93
C THR A 409 -16.63 13.69 -15.34
N THR A 410 -16.72 12.80 -14.36
CA THR A 410 -17.01 11.38 -14.61
C THR A 410 -18.23 11.28 -15.53
N ALA A 411 -18.20 10.35 -16.49
CA ALA A 411 -19.34 10.11 -17.37
C ALA A 411 -20.61 9.96 -16.51
N GLN A 412 -21.58 10.88 -16.71
CA GLN A 412 -22.82 10.81 -15.97
C GLN A 412 -23.48 9.47 -16.23
N VAL A 413 -23.84 8.79 -15.14
CA VAL A 413 -24.81 7.70 -15.22
C VAL A 413 -26.13 8.34 -15.64
N ILE A 414 -26.55 8.10 -16.88
CA ILE A 414 -27.84 8.57 -17.38
C ILE A 414 -28.91 7.75 -16.65
N GLU A 415 -29.53 8.36 -15.65
CA GLU A 415 -30.69 7.77 -14.98
C GLU A 415 -31.88 7.73 -15.95
N PRO A 416 -32.66 6.64 -15.98
CA PRO A 416 -33.74 6.49 -16.94
C PRO A 416 -34.89 7.47 -16.66
N SER A 417 -35.56 7.87 -17.73
CA SER A 417 -36.72 8.77 -17.71
C SER A 417 -38.05 8.10 -17.35
N SER A 418 -38.05 6.82 -16.95
CA SER A 418 -39.27 6.06 -16.65
C SER A 418 -39.03 4.88 -15.70
N THR A 419 -39.90 4.73 -14.71
CA THR A 419 -39.98 3.57 -13.80
C THR A 419 -40.22 2.27 -14.58
N VAL A 420 -39.46 1.22 -14.31
CA VAL A 420 -39.82 -0.15 -14.71
C VAL A 420 -40.93 -0.64 -13.78
N PRO A 421 -42.20 -0.78 -14.24
CA PRO A 421 -43.27 -1.28 -13.40
C PRO A 421 -43.10 -2.80 -13.25
N ALA A 422 -43.11 -3.31 -12.03
CA ALA A 422 -43.22 -4.76 -11.84
C ALA A 422 -44.68 -5.19 -12.10
N THR A 423 -44.83 -6.25 -12.88
CA THR A 423 -46.13 -6.80 -13.24
C THR A 423 -46.50 -7.94 -12.30
N THR A 424 -47.37 -7.67 -11.32
CA THR A 424 -47.98 -8.64 -10.38
C THR A 424 -46.98 -9.57 -9.68
N GLY A 425 -46.45 -9.12 -8.53
CA GLY A 425 -45.62 -9.94 -7.64
C GLY A 425 -46.43 -10.87 -6.70
N PRO A 426 -45.78 -11.85 -6.05
CA PRO A 426 -46.39 -12.80 -5.12
C PRO A 426 -46.89 -12.12 -3.82
N ALA A 427 -47.47 -12.90 -2.91
CA ALA A 427 -47.89 -12.39 -1.60
C ALA A 427 -46.71 -11.73 -0.87
N ALA A 428 -46.87 -10.46 -0.49
CA ALA A 428 -45.88 -9.76 0.30
C ALA A 428 -45.58 -10.53 1.60
N TYR A 429 -44.31 -10.69 1.94
CA TYR A 429 -43.92 -11.33 3.20
C TYR A 429 -42.65 -10.72 3.77
N VAL A 430 -42.59 -10.73 5.10
CA VAL A 430 -41.55 -10.08 5.88
C VAL A 430 -40.37 -11.04 6.05
N ILE A 431 -39.18 -10.59 5.68
CA ILE A 431 -37.93 -11.33 5.87
C ILE A 431 -37.43 -11.07 7.29
N ASP A 432 -37.32 -9.80 7.67
CA ASP A 432 -36.70 -9.42 8.94
C ASP A 432 -37.28 -8.12 9.53
N THR A 433 -37.65 -8.17 10.81
CA THR A 433 -38.04 -7.03 11.66
C THR A 433 -37.11 -6.90 12.86
N PHE A 434 -36.04 -7.69 12.93
CA PHE A 434 -35.03 -7.66 13.99
C PHE A 434 -35.63 -7.82 15.40
N GLY A 435 -36.70 -8.62 15.50
CA GLY A 435 -37.38 -8.92 16.75
C GLY A 435 -36.70 -10.02 17.58
N ASN A 436 -35.76 -10.75 16.96
CA ASN A 436 -34.95 -11.80 17.56
C ASN A 436 -33.49 -11.55 17.18
N SER A 437 -32.55 -11.87 18.09
CA SER A 437 -31.12 -11.57 17.94
C SER A 437 -30.34 -12.57 17.09
N GLU A 438 -30.88 -13.77 16.87
CA GLU A 438 -30.18 -14.89 16.22
C GLU A 438 -30.84 -15.31 14.90
N SER A 439 -32.11 -14.92 14.68
CA SER A 439 -32.87 -15.32 13.50
C SER A 439 -33.84 -14.25 13.03
N ASN A 440 -34.09 -14.23 11.73
CA ASN A 440 -35.06 -13.36 11.11
C ASN A 440 -36.50 -13.92 11.25
N ASN A 441 -37.50 -13.22 10.69
CA ASN A 441 -38.92 -13.61 10.81
C ASN A 441 -39.26 -14.92 10.10
N LEU A 442 -38.38 -15.42 9.22
CA LEU A 442 -38.50 -16.70 8.55
C LEU A 442 -37.86 -17.84 9.36
N GLY A 443 -37.20 -17.53 10.48
CA GLY A 443 -36.49 -18.50 11.32
C GLY A 443 -35.11 -18.88 10.81
N PHE A 444 -34.55 -18.13 9.86
CA PHE A 444 -33.21 -18.36 9.31
C PHE A 444 -32.18 -17.40 9.91
N TYR A 445 -30.91 -17.74 9.73
CA TYR A 445 -29.79 -16.95 10.25
C TYR A 445 -29.81 -15.52 9.72
N HIS A 446 -29.50 -14.59 10.61
CA HIS A 446 -29.11 -13.24 10.26
C HIS A 446 -27.93 -12.78 11.14
N GLY A 447 -27.09 -11.89 10.66
CA GLY A 447 -25.89 -11.48 11.40
C GLY A 447 -24.85 -10.86 10.50
N GLY A 448 -23.72 -10.41 11.06
CA GLY A 448 -22.65 -9.78 10.28
C GLY A 448 -21.28 -10.36 10.58
N ASP A 449 -20.32 -10.01 9.73
CA ASP A 449 -18.94 -10.51 9.79
C ASP A 449 -18.24 -10.11 11.10
N ASP A 450 -18.54 -8.92 11.62
CA ASP A 450 -18.02 -8.41 12.89
C ASP A 450 -19.16 -7.93 13.79
N THR A 451 -19.34 -8.59 14.93
CA THR A 451 -20.36 -8.27 15.95
C THR A 451 -20.23 -6.88 16.56
N THR A 452 -19.10 -6.19 16.40
CA THR A 452 -18.90 -4.82 16.87
C THR A 452 -19.46 -3.76 15.90
N THR A 453 -19.76 -4.15 14.66
CA THR A 453 -20.21 -3.24 13.59
C THR A 453 -21.71 -3.17 13.43
N TYR A 454 -22.46 -3.93 14.21
CA TYR A 454 -23.92 -3.83 14.22
C TYR A 454 -24.51 -4.06 15.60
N LYS A 455 -25.70 -3.51 15.83
CA LYS A 455 -26.46 -3.67 17.06
C LYS A 455 -27.94 -3.74 16.78
N GLN A 456 -28.61 -4.72 17.39
CA GLN A 456 -30.05 -4.80 17.38
C GLN A 456 -30.64 -4.18 18.66
N SER A 457 -31.64 -3.32 18.51
CA SER A 457 -32.37 -2.73 19.64
C SER A 457 -33.73 -2.21 19.20
N GLY A 458 -34.78 -2.56 19.95
CA GLY A 458 -36.13 -2.04 19.71
C GLY A 458 -36.69 -2.38 18.33
N ASN A 459 -36.52 -3.64 17.88
CA ASN A 459 -36.94 -4.12 16.54
C ASN A 459 -36.29 -3.32 15.39
N LYS A 460 -35.04 -2.92 15.58
CA LYS A 460 -34.23 -2.26 14.58
C LYS A 460 -32.81 -2.80 14.60
N LEU A 461 -32.18 -2.83 13.44
CA LEU A 461 -30.77 -3.11 13.26
C LEU A 461 -30.05 -1.80 12.94
N THR A 462 -29.04 -1.44 13.73
CA THR A 462 -28.11 -0.36 13.40
C THR A 462 -26.82 -1.00 12.90
N ILE A 463 -26.38 -0.65 11.70
CA ILE A 463 -25.11 -1.05 11.11
C ILE A 463 -24.20 0.18 11.01
N ASN A 464 -22.95 0.02 11.42
CA ASN A 464 -21.86 0.96 11.19
C ASN A 464 -20.54 0.19 11.09
N THR A 465 -20.02 0.05 9.88
CA THR A 465 -18.73 -0.59 9.62
C THR A 465 -17.55 0.37 9.72
N ASN A 466 -17.79 1.64 10.11
CA ASN A 466 -16.80 2.71 10.16
C ASN A 466 -16.08 2.89 8.80
N GLY A 467 -16.84 2.77 7.71
CA GLY A 467 -16.33 2.88 6.34
C GLY A 467 -15.51 1.68 5.85
N ASN A 468 -15.42 0.59 6.62
CA ASN A 468 -14.82 -0.65 6.12
C ASN A 468 -15.79 -1.32 5.14
N SER A 469 -15.44 -1.27 3.85
CA SER A 469 -16.23 -1.83 2.76
C SER A 469 -16.16 -3.35 2.65
N ASP A 470 -15.22 -4.00 3.35
CA ASP A 470 -15.07 -5.46 3.35
C ASP A 470 -16.19 -6.14 4.16
N LEU A 471 -16.68 -5.48 5.21
CA LEU A 471 -17.64 -6.05 6.14
C LEU A 471 -19.07 -6.01 5.59
N GLY A 472 -19.82 -7.07 5.90
CA GLY A 472 -21.21 -7.23 5.56
C GLY A 472 -22.10 -7.69 6.71
N TRP A 473 -23.40 -7.55 6.49
CA TRP A 473 -24.48 -8.09 7.28
C TRP A 473 -25.44 -8.86 6.38
N TYR A 474 -25.92 -10.01 6.84
CA TYR A 474 -26.61 -11.01 6.04
C TYR A 474 -27.96 -11.37 6.68
N THR A 475 -28.96 -11.63 5.84
CA THR A 475 -30.23 -12.23 6.25
C THR A 475 -30.59 -13.35 5.27
N GLN A 476 -30.66 -14.58 5.78
CA GLN A 476 -30.91 -15.76 4.96
C GLN A 476 -32.41 -15.96 4.72
N ILE A 477 -32.77 -16.48 3.55
CA ILE A 477 -34.15 -16.90 3.25
C ILE A 477 -34.26 -18.43 3.14
N SER A 478 -33.15 -19.15 3.29
CA SER A 478 -33.04 -20.61 3.30
C SER A 478 -31.69 -21.04 3.90
N ASN A 479 -31.64 -22.26 4.45
CA ASN A 479 -30.39 -22.94 4.86
C ASN A 479 -29.71 -23.72 3.71
N GLY A 480 -30.25 -23.61 2.50
CA GLY A 480 -29.75 -24.26 1.29
C GLY A 480 -30.19 -23.46 0.06
N CYS A 481 -30.56 -24.13 -1.03
CA CYS A 481 -31.14 -23.47 -2.19
C CYS A 481 -32.63 -23.18 -2.00
N LEU A 482 -33.07 -22.00 -2.42
CA LEU A 482 -34.49 -21.66 -2.57
C LEU A 482 -34.76 -21.19 -4.00
N ASP A 483 -35.83 -21.72 -4.59
CA ASP A 483 -36.34 -21.17 -5.85
C ASP A 483 -37.05 -19.85 -5.61
N PHE A 484 -36.33 -18.77 -5.91
CA PHE A 484 -36.78 -17.41 -5.70
C PHE A 484 -37.40 -16.78 -6.97
N THR A 485 -37.44 -17.52 -8.08
CA THR A 485 -38.02 -17.04 -9.36
C THR A 485 -39.51 -16.66 -9.30
N PRO A 486 -40.35 -17.23 -8.41
CA PRO A 486 -41.73 -16.73 -8.24
C PRO A 486 -41.81 -15.26 -7.80
N ASN A 487 -40.72 -14.69 -7.28
CA ASN A 487 -40.62 -13.29 -6.83
C ASN A 487 -40.03 -12.34 -7.90
N ASP A 488 -39.79 -12.79 -9.13
CA ASP A 488 -39.14 -11.98 -10.19
C ASP A 488 -39.86 -10.66 -10.49
N ASN A 489 -41.18 -10.62 -10.29
CA ASN A 489 -42.03 -9.44 -10.45
C ASN A 489 -42.29 -8.69 -9.13
N GLY A 490 -41.51 -8.95 -8.09
CA GLY A 490 -41.56 -8.26 -6.81
C GLY A 490 -40.39 -7.31 -6.62
N TYR A 491 -40.42 -6.62 -5.48
CA TYR A 491 -39.36 -5.75 -5.01
C TYR A 491 -38.88 -6.23 -3.64
N LEU A 492 -37.57 -6.22 -3.43
CA LEU A 492 -37.00 -6.13 -2.10
C LEU A 492 -37.26 -4.71 -1.58
N HIS A 493 -37.98 -4.61 -0.47
CA HIS A 493 -38.19 -3.36 0.25
C HIS A 493 -37.35 -3.37 1.52
N ILE A 494 -36.65 -2.26 1.76
CA ILE A 494 -35.96 -2.00 3.02
C ILE A 494 -36.41 -0.64 3.54
N ALA A 495 -37.05 -0.62 4.71
CA ALA A 495 -37.34 0.63 5.40
C ALA A 495 -36.23 0.91 6.41
N PHE A 496 -35.64 2.10 6.32
CA PHE A 496 -34.44 2.48 7.05
C PHE A 496 -34.41 3.96 7.39
N THR A 497 -33.40 4.40 8.14
CA THR A 497 -33.04 5.80 8.35
C THR A 497 -31.52 5.91 8.41
N GLY A 498 -30.98 7.10 8.14
CA GLY A 498 -29.54 7.32 8.16
C GLY A 498 -28.91 7.14 6.79
N SER A 499 -27.79 6.42 6.72
CA SER A 499 -27.02 6.24 5.48
C SER A 499 -27.69 5.27 4.52
N ASN A 500 -27.58 5.56 3.21
CA ASN A 500 -27.89 4.65 2.10
C ASN A 500 -26.63 4.30 1.29
N ALA A 501 -25.45 4.54 1.87
CA ALA A 501 -24.16 4.35 1.25
C ALA A 501 -23.65 2.91 1.45
N PHE A 502 -24.34 1.96 0.83
CA PHE A 502 -24.01 0.54 0.89
C PHE A 502 -24.48 -0.20 -0.36
N THR A 503 -23.95 -1.41 -0.52
CA THR A 503 -24.33 -2.38 -1.54
C THR A 503 -25.35 -3.37 -0.98
N ILE A 504 -26.36 -3.71 -1.79
CA ILE A 504 -27.30 -4.80 -1.54
C ILE A 504 -26.99 -5.92 -2.52
N SER A 505 -26.82 -7.14 -2.02
CA SER A 505 -26.55 -8.31 -2.84
C SER A 505 -27.58 -9.41 -2.61
N LEU A 506 -27.95 -10.13 -3.67
CA LEU A 506 -28.66 -11.41 -3.56
C LEU A 506 -27.68 -12.55 -3.84
N GLN A 507 -27.53 -13.46 -2.87
CA GLN A 507 -26.52 -14.52 -2.91
C GLN A 507 -27.04 -15.80 -3.56
N GLN A 508 -26.19 -16.39 -4.40
CA GLN A 508 -26.42 -17.68 -5.04
C GLN A 508 -25.63 -18.78 -4.33
N HIS A 509 -26.31 -19.90 -4.08
CA HIS A 509 -25.71 -21.13 -3.60
C HIS A 509 -24.92 -21.81 -4.73
N ASN A 510 -23.94 -22.66 -4.38
CA ASN A 510 -23.37 -23.62 -5.32
C ASN A 510 -24.45 -24.60 -5.85
N PRO A 511 -24.25 -25.18 -7.06
CA PRO A 511 -25.23 -26.06 -7.71
C PRO A 511 -25.61 -27.32 -6.91
N THR A 512 -24.86 -27.68 -5.87
CA THR A 512 -25.13 -28.84 -5.01
C THR A 512 -25.91 -28.50 -3.75
N CYS A 513 -26.20 -27.22 -3.51
CA CYS A 513 -26.92 -26.74 -2.33
C CYS A 513 -26.27 -27.16 -1.00
N ASN A 514 -24.94 -27.31 -0.99
CA ASN A 514 -24.17 -27.73 0.19
C ASN A 514 -23.12 -26.69 0.58
N ALA A 515 -23.30 -26.03 1.72
CA ALA A 515 -22.39 -24.98 2.21
C ALA A 515 -20.96 -25.46 2.52
N ASN A 516 -20.72 -26.78 2.59
CA ASN A 516 -19.38 -27.35 2.79
C ASN A 516 -18.60 -27.53 1.48
N ILE A 517 -19.14 -27.09 0.35
CA ILE A 517 -18.51 -27.17 -0.98
C ILE A 517 -18.21 -25.76 -1.48
N ASN A 518 -16.95 -25.53 -1.87
CA ASN A 518 -16.50 -24.26 -2.42
C ASN A 518 -16.79 -24.16 -3.93
N PRO A 519 -17.06 -22.94 -4.43
CA PRO A 519 -17.29 -21.73 -3.66
C PRO A 519 -18.67 -21.71 -2.98
N PHE A 520 -18.72 -21.23 -1.74
CA PHE A 520 -19.97 -20.93 -1.03
C PHE A 520 -19.86 -19.56 -0.31
N PRO A 521 -20.74 -18.59 -0.60
CA PRO A 521 -21.68 -18.56 -1.74
C PRO A 521 -20.95 -18.75 -3.09
N PHE A 522 -21.67 -19.22 -4.11
CA PHE A 522 -21.07 -19.50 -5.42
C PHE A 522 -20.77 -18.23 -6.21
N THR A 523 -21.70 -17.29 -6.16
CA THR A 523 -21.58 -15.93 -6.69
C THR A 523 -22.71 -15.09 -6.10
N TRP A 524 -22.70 -13.80 -6.38
CA TRP A 524 -23.81 -12.90 -6.11
C TRP A 524 -23.77 -11.72 -7.06
N ASP A 525 -24.92 -11.07 -7.18
CA ASP A 525 -25.03 -9.83 -7.91
C ASP A 525 -25.56 -8.73 -6.99
N SER A 526 -25.21 -7.49 -7.34
CA SER A 526 -25.18 -6.39 -6.40
C SER A 526 -25.76 -5.11 -7.01
N VAL A 527 -26.45 -4.33 -6.19
CA VAL A 527 -26.92 -2.99 -6.53
C VAL A 527 -26.54 -1.98 -5.46
N GLU A 528 -26.33 -0.72 -5.85
CA GLU A 528 -26.02 0.36 -4.91
C GLU A 528 -27.33 0.89 -4.30
N ALA A 529 -27.47 0.81 -2.97
CA ALA A 529 -28.68 1.17 -2.26
C ALA A 529 -29.14 2.62 -2.51
N SER A 530 -28.18 3.54 -2.64
CA SER A 530 -28.43 4.96 -2.90
C SER A 530 -29.28 5.22 -4.14
N ARG A 531 -29.13 4.39 -5.18
CA ARG A 531 -29.88 4.50 -6.45
C ARG A 531 -31.35 4.10 -6.31
N TYR A 532 -31.65 3.23 -5.34
CA TYR A 532 -32.99 2.69 -5.13
C TYR A 532 -33.71 3.31 -3.94
N SER A 533 -33.09 4.29 -3.28
CA SER A 533 -33.59 5.02 -2.12
C SER A 533 -34.43 6.23 -2.54
N ASN A 534 -35.48 6.55 -1.78
CA ASN A 534 -36.12 7.87 -1.89
C ASN A 534 -35.22 9.00 -1.35
N SER A 535 -35.59 10.25 -1.67
CA SER A 535 -34.92 11.46 -1.22
C SER A 535 -34.92 11.61 0.30
N GLU A 536 -35.96 11.14 0.97
CA GLU A 536 -36.09 11.22 2.43
C GLU A 536 -35.22 10.18 3.17
N LYS A 537 -34.63 9.21 2.45
CA LYS A 537 -33.85 8.08 2.99
C LYS A 537 -34.64 7.28 4.04
N THR A 538 -35.90 7.00 3.74
CA THR A 538 -36.80 6.21 4.58
C THR A 538 -37.08 4.84 4.00
N ASP A 539 -37.07 4.72 2.67
CA ASP A 539 -37.50 3.53 1.95
C ASP A 539 -36.63 3.34 0.71
N LEU A 540 -36.28 2.09 0.41
CA LEU A 540 -35.70 1.71 -0.88
C LEU A 540 -36.37 0.48 -1.46
N TYR A 541 -36.45 0.39 -2.78
CA TYR A 541 -37.14 -0.68 -3.50
C TYR A 541 -36.30 -1.21 -4.65
N VAL A 542 -35.81 -2.45 -4.55
CA VAL A 542 -34.98 -3.09 -5.58
C VAL A 542 -35.79 -4.18 -6.29
N PRO A 543 -36.01 -4.13 -7.62
CA PRO A 543 -36.60 -5.23 -8.35
C PRO A 543 -35.78 -6.51 -8.20
N ILE A 544 -36.43 -7.63 -7.90
CA ILE A 544 -35.73 -8.92 -7.77
C ILE A 544 -35.05 -9.33 -9.08
N SER A 545 -35.64 -8.95 -10.22
CA SER A 545 -35.07 -9.15 -11.55
C SER A 545 -33.73 -8.43 -11.79
N HIS A 546 -33.34 -7.46 -10.94
CA HIS A 546 -32.06 -6.77 -11.07
C HIS A 546 -30.88 -7.58 -10.56
N PHE A 547 -31.11 -8.68 -9.83
CA PHE A 547 -30.05 -9.58 -9.41
C PHE A 547 -29.86 -10.68 -10.47
N GLU A 548 -28.80 -10.57 -11.27
CA GLU A 548 -28.44 -11.51 -12.33
C GLU A 548 -27.67 -12.72 -11.77
N ILE A 549 -28.38 -13.52 -10.98
CA ILE A 549 -27.93 -14.84 -10.51
C ILE A 549 -28.90 -15.93 -11.00
N ASP A 550 -28.51 -17.20 -10.87
CA ASP A 550 -29.49 -18.29 -10.90
C ASP A 550 -30.35 -18.25 -9.63
N ARG A 551 -31.46 -17.52 -9.70
CA ARG A 551 -32.38 -17.33 -8.58
C ARG A 551 -33.06 -18.62 -8.10
N LYS A 552 -32.91 -19.75 -8.82
CA LYS A 552 -33.34 -21.06 -8.33
C LYS A 552 -32.48 -21.58 -7.18
N LEU A 553 -31.29 -21.01 -7.02
CA LEU A 553 -30.28 -21.38 -6.04
C LEU A 553 -30.09 -20.25 -5.01
N SER A 554 -31.12 -19.44 -4.74
CA SER A 554 -30.97 -18.28 -3.85
C SER A 554 -30.75 -18.69 -2.39
N VAL A 555 -29.91 -17.95 -1.67
CA VAL A 555 -29.58 -18.17 -0.24
C VAL A 555 -30.17 -17.10 0.66
N GLY A 556 -29.96 -15.84 0.31
CA GLY A 556 -30.23 -14.71 1.20
C GLY A 556 -29.72 -13.40 0.63
N PHE A 557 -30.00 -12.32 1.36
CA PHE A 557 -29.52 -10.99 1.03
C PHE A 557 -28.35 -10.60 1.91
N ALA A 558 -27.40 -9.86 1.33
CA ALA A 558 -26.31 -9.22 2.05
C ALA A 558 -26.41 -7.70 1.89
N LEU A 559 -26.19 -6.99 2.99
CA LEU A 559 -25.94 -5.54 3.04
C LEU A 559 -24.46 -5.39 3.34
N LYS A 560 -23.67 -4.90 2.39
CA LYS A 560 -22.21 -4.88 2.46
C LYS A 560 -21.63 -3.72 1.69
N GLY A 561 -20.31 -3.60 1.57
CA GLY A 561 -19.70 -2.52 0.78
C GLY A 561 -20.05 -1.14 1.34
N PHE A 562 -20.14 -1.02 2.66
CA PHE A 562 -20.42 0.26 3.33
C PHE A 562 -19.22 1.19 3.15
N TYR A 563 -19.44 2.35 2.52
CA TYR A 563 -18.37 3.28 2.14
C TYR A 563 -18.44 4.62 2.87
N THR A 564 -19.18 4.68 3.99
CA THR A 564 -19.25 5.83 4.89
C THR A 564 -19.24 5.35 6.34
N SER A 565 -18.93 6.27 7.27
CA SER A 565 -18.98 6.03 8.72
C SER A 565 -20.36 6.35 9.33
N ASP A 566 -21.36 6.65 8.50
CA ASP A 566 -22.69 7.03 8.94
C ASP A 566 -23.52 5.78 9.29
N ASN A 567 -24.28 5.85 10.39
CA ASN A 567 -25.16 4.76 10.79
C ASN A 567 -26.24 4.50 9.72
N THR A 568 -26.47 3.22 9.41
CA THR A 568 -27.66 2.75 8.69
C THR A 568 -28.56 2.05 9.70
N ILE A 569 -29.78 2.55 9.90
CA ILE A 569 -30.72 1.99 10.88
C ILE A 569 -31.91 1.40 10.13
N ILE A 570 -32.02 0.08 10.12
CA ILE A 570 -33.02 -0.68 9.37
C ILE A 570 -34.13 -1.12 10.32
N SER A 571 -35.38 -0.92 9.92
CA SER A 571 -36.56 -1.36 10.67
C SER A 571 -37.25 -2.58 10.07
N ILE A 572 -37.17 -2.76 8.75
CA ILE A 572 -37.75 -3.93 8.09
C ILE A 572 -37.03 -4.25 6.79
N ILE A 573 -36.92 -5.54 6.49
CA ILE A 573 -36.58 -6.10 5.18
C ILE A 573 -37.73 -7.02 4.77
N GLU A 574 -38.32 -6.80 3.61
CA GLU A 574 -39.49 -7.57 3.14
C GLU A 574 -39.57 -7.63 1.61
N LEU A 575 -40.40 -8.54 1.10
CA LEU A 575 -40.81 -8.52 -0.31
C LEU A 575 -42.16 -7.87 -0.46
N VAL A 576 -42.28 -6.98 -1.45
CA VAL A 576 -43.52 -6.31 -1.82
C VAL A 576 -43.82 -6.48 -3.30
N SER A 577 -45.10 -6.42 -3.66
CA SER A 577 -45.56 -6.59 -5.05
C SER A 577 -45.68 -5.27 -5.83
N SER A 578 -45.51 -4.12 -5.17
CA SER A 578 -45.61 -2.79 -5.77
C SER A 578 -44.82 -1.76 -4.97
N VAL A 579 -44.43 -0.66 -5.62
CA VAL A 579 -43.84 0.52 -4.98
C VAL A 579 -44.90 1.62 -4.77
N PRO A 580 -44.69 2.57 -3.84
CA PRO A 580 -45.59 3.71 -3.66
C PRO A 580 -45.79 4.52 -4.95
N SER A 581 -46.97 5.14 -5.10
CA SER A 581 -47.26 6.00 -6.24
C SER A 581 -46.26 7.16 -6.33
N GLY A 582 -45.64 7.34 -7.49
CA GLY A 582 -44.63 8.38 -7.72
C GLY A 582 -43.20 7.96 -7.38
N PHE A 583 -42.99 6.77 -6.82
CA PHE A 583 -41.65 6.23 -6.62
C PHE A 583 -41.02 5.84 -7.98
N LEU A 584 -39.80 6.33 -8.23
CA LEU A 584 -39.04 6.00 -9.43
C LEU A 584 -38.01 4.92 -9.10
N VAL A 585 -38.06 3.82 -9.85
CA VAL A 585 -37.09 2.73 -9.74
C VAL A 585 -36.16 2.83 -10.94
N PRO A 586 -34.84 2.97 -10.73
CA PRO A 586 -33.89 3.13 -11.82
C PRO A 586 -33.70 1.81 -12.58
N SER A 587 -33.09 1.86 -13.77
CA SER A 587 -32.62 0.67 -14.45
C SER A 587 -31.39 0.12 -13.75
N LYS A 588 -31.22 -1.20 -13.82
CA LYS A 588 -29.99 -1.84 -13.39
C LYS A 588 -28.82 -1.37 -14.28
N LEU A 589 -27.73 -0.96 -13.64
CA LEU A 589 -26.49 -0.69 -14.37
C LEU A 589 -25.76 -2.01 -14.65
N PRO A 590 -25.06 -2.13 -15.79
CA PRO A 590 -24.17 -3.25 -16.03
C PRO A 590 -23.15 -3.39 -14.90
N THR A 591 -22.98 -4.60 -14.40
CA THR A 591 -21.96 -4.96 -13.40
C THR A 591 -21.01 -5.97 -14.03
N ALA A 592 -19.71 -5.87 -13.69
CA ALA A 592 -18.78 -6.94 -14.01
C ALA A 592 -19.22 -8.22 -13.26
N PRO A 593 -19.33 -9.39 -13.93
CA PRO A 593 -19.65 -10.64 -13.27
C PRO A 593 -18.60 -11.00 -12.22
N LEU A 594 -19.06 -11.46 -11.06
CA LEU A 594 -18.24 -11.85 -9.93
C LEU A 594 -17.87 -13.34 -10.00
N ILE A 595 -16.58 -13.65 -10.06
CA ILE A 595 -16.05 -14.97 -10.42
C ILE A 595 -15.25 -15.57 -9.26
N PHE A 596 -15.71 -16.70 -8.73
CA PHE A 596 -15.00 -17.45 -7.67
C PHE A 596 -14.40 -18.78 -8.15
N SER A 597 -14.77 -19.26 -9.34
CA SER A 597 -14.38 -20.58 -9.82
C SER A 597 -14.23 -20.63 -11.34
N CYS A 598 -13.42 -21.58 -11.80
CA CYS A 598 -13.32 -21.89 -13.23
C CYS A 598 -14.63 -22.45 -13.79
N THR A 599 -14.99 -22.05 -15.02
CA THR A 599 -16.15 -22.59 -15.74
C THR A 599 -15.77 -23.80 -16.59
N ARG A 600 -14.52 -23.86 -17.10
CA ARG A 600 -14.02 -24.99 -17.86
C ARG A 600 -14.01 -26.25 -16.98
N PRO A 601 -14.61 -27.37 -17.41
CA PRO A 601 -14.52 -28.63 -16.69
C PRO A 601 -13.07 -29.09 -16.48
N ASN A 602 -12.80 -29.76 -15.34
CA ASN A 602 -11.48 -30.30 -14.99
C ASN A 602 -10.33 -29.27 -15.01
N SER A 603 -10.61 -28.00 -14.69
CA SER A 603 -9.58 -26.94 -14.67
C SER A 603 -9.29 -26.43 -13.25
N PHE A 604 -8.08 -25.91 -13.08
CA PHE A 604 -7.58 -25.29 -11.86
C PHE A 604 -6.67 -24.11 -12.24
N ALA A 605 -6.84 -22.95 -11.63
CA ALA A 605 -6.08 -21.76 -11.99
C ALA A 605 -5.35 -21.16 -10.78
N PHE A 606 -4.06 -20.91 -10.97
CA PHE A 606 -3.28 -20.09 -10.06
C PHE A 606 -3.37 -18.64 -10.53
N ALA A 607 -3.97 -17.80 -9.68
CA ALA A 607 -3.93 -16.36 -9.81
C ALA A 607 -3.12 -15.79 -8.66
N ILE A 608 -2.11 -15.00 -9.02
CA ILE A 608 -1.05 -14.54 -8.15
C ILE A 608 -1.10 -13.02 -8.15
N ASP A 609 -1.19 -12.44 -6.97
CA ASP A 609 -1.38 -11.02 -6.76
C ASP A 609 -0.10 -10.36 -6.21
N ASP A 610 0.00 -9.05 -6.41
CA ASP A 610 1.11 -8.22 -5.96
C ASP A 610 2.49 -8.74 -6.36
N GLY A 611 3.52 -8.34 -5.60
CA GLY A 611 4.66 -9.19 -5.36
C GLY A 611 6.01 -8.49 -5.27
N ASP A 612 6.97 -9.16 -4.61
CA ASP A 612 8.34 -8.69 -4.47
C ASP A 612 9.16 -9.14 -5.70
N PRO A 613 9.74 -8.19 -6.45
CA PRO A 613 10.60 -8.49 -7.59
C PRO A 613 11.75 -9.45 -7.29
N LYS A 614 12.28 -9.43 -6.06
CA LYS A 614 13.35 -10.31 -5.61
C LYS A 614 12.90 -11.78 -5.60
N LEU A 615 11.61 -12.02 -5.40
CA LEU A 615 11.01 -13.35 -5.34
C LEU A 615 10.45 -13.82 -6.69
N ALA A 616 10.20 -12.89 -7.61
CA ALA A 616 9.60 -13.19 -8.91
C ALA A 616 10.35 -14.28 -9.69
N GLN A 617 11.69 -14.27 -9.72
CA GLN A 617 12.46 -15.29 -10.44
C GLN A 617 12.26 -16.71 -9.87
N LYS A 618 12.01 -16.82 -8.56
CA LYS A 618 11.71 -18.11 -7.93
C LYS A 618 10.31 -18.58 -8.29
N VAL A 619 9.32 -17.69 -8.34
CA VAL A 619 7.98 -17.99 -8.84
C VAL A 619 8.04 -18.51 -10.27
N VAL A 620 8.73 -17.81 -11.18
CA VAL A 620 8.97 -18.23 -12.58
C VAL A 620 9.52 -19.63 -12.65
N SER A 621 10.59 -19.87 -11.89
CA SER A 621 11.30 -21.14 -11.92
C SER A 621 10.41 -22.27 -11.42
N SER A 622 9.60 -22.04 -10.39
CA SER A 622 8.65 -23.02 -9.86
C SER A 622 7.52 -23.32 -10.85
N VAL A 623 6.90 -22.31 -11.48
CA VAL A 623 5.80 -22.55 -12.45
C VAL A 623 6.32 -23.19 -13.75
N ALA A 624 7.52 -22.81 -14.20
CA ALA A 624 8.18 -23.41 -15.36
C ALA A 624 8.58 -24.86 -15.09
N ALA A 625 9.16 -25.16 -13.92
CA ALA A 625 9.48 -26.54 -13.52
C ALA A 625 8.23 -27.41 -13.39
N ALA A 626 7.10 -26.81 -13.01
CA ALA A 626 5.81 -27.49 -12.96
C ALA A 626 5.15 -27.66 -14.34
N GLY A 627 5.59 -26.93 -15.37
CA GLY A 627 5.01 -26.94 -16.71
C GLY A 627 3.62 -26.30 -16.76
N ILE A 628 3.35 -25.26 -15.97
CA ILE A 628 2.04 -24.60 -15.88
C ILE A 628 2.10 -23.12 -16.28
N HIS A 629 1.01 -22.61 -16.82
CA HIS A 629 0.81 -21.17 -16.99
C HIS A 629 -0.12 -20.64 -15.89
N VAL A 630 0.22 -19.49 -15.33
CA VAL A 630 -0.53 -18.84 -14.23
C VAL A 630 -0.99 -17.44 -14.66
N THR A 631 -1.77 -16.79 -13.81
CA THR A 631 -2.20 -15.40 -13.98
C THR A 631 -1.61 -14.50 -12.92
N PHE A 632 -1.10 -13.35 -13.33
CA PHE A 632 -0.61 -12.31 -12.44
C PHE A 632 -1.55 -11.11 -12.45
N PHE A 633 -2.01 -10.67 -11.29
CA PHE A 633 -2.72 -9.41 -11.13
C PHE A 633 -1.74 -8.36 -10.60
N THR A 634 -1.43 -7.34 -11.40
CA THR A 634 -0.37 -6.37 -11.10
C THR A 634 -0.92 -5.04 -10.64
N VAL A 635 -0.22 -4.43 -9.69
CA VAL A 635 -0.48 -3.06 -9.23
C VAL A 635 0.24 -2.07 -10.15
N GLY A 636 -0.51 -1.13 -10.74
CA GLY A 636 0.02 -0.22 -11.76
C GLY A 636 1.14 0.71 -11.29
N ALA A 637 1.06 1.26 -10.07
CA ALA A 637 2.11 2.14 -9.53
C ALA A 637 3.44 1.39 -9.33
N ALA A 638 3.37 0.15 -8.82
CA ALA A 638 4.55 -0.69 -8.64
C ALA A 638 5.19 -1.07 -10.00
N LEU A 639 4.37 -1.20 -11.04
CA LEU A 639 4.81 -1.48 -12.41
C LEU A 639 5.58 -0.30 -13.05
N LEU A 640 5.19 0.93 -12.74
CA LEU A 640 5.85 2.15 -13.23
C LEU A 640 7.13 2.50 -12.47
N ASP A 641 7.26 2.06 -11.23
CA ASP A 641 8.50 2.27 -10.48
C ASP A 641 9.63 1.38 -11.04
N ALA A 642 10.54 2.01 -11.78
CA ALA A 642 11.70 1.34 -12.36
C ALA A 642 12.60 0.66 -11.31
N SER A 643 12.52 1.07 -10.04
CA SER A 643 13.27 0.48 -8.94
C SER A 643 12.78 -0.92 -8.57
N THR A 644 11.50 -1.22 -8.83
CA THR A 644 10.93 -2.54 -8.61
C THR A 644 11.34 -3.52 -9.70
N ASN A 645 11.71 -3.09 -10.91
CA ASN A 645 11.97 -4.02 -12.03
C ASN A 645 10.75 -4.91 -12.42
N LEU A 646 9.54 -4.64 -11.89
CA LEU A 646 8.34 -5.45 -12.16
C LEU A 646 7.91 -5.40 -13.62
N SER A 647 8.10 -4.28 -14.32
CA SER A 647 7.78 -4.17 -15.75
C SER A 647 8.56 -5.16 -16.60
N ILE A 648 9.85 -5.36 -16.31
CA ILE A 648 10.69 -6.35 -16.99
C ILE A 648 10.26 -7.77 -16.62
N VAL A 649 9.99 -8.02 -15.34
CA VAL A 649 9.49 -9.31 -14.84
C VAL A 649 8.20 -9.70 -15.57
N TYR A 650 7.18 -8.85 -15.56
CA TYR A 650 5.89 -9.16 -16.17
C TYR A 650 5.93 -9.18 -17.70
N SER A 651 6.78 -8.37 -18.35
CA SER A 651 7.03 -8.51 -19.79
C SER A 651 7.62 -9.89 -20.12
N ASN A 652 8.50 -10.42 -19.28
CA ASN A 652 9.02 -11.79 -19.44
C ASN A 652 7.91 -12.82 -19.20
N MET A 653 7.08 -12.68 -18.16
CA MET A 653 5.96 -13.58 -17.89
C MET A 653 5.00 -13.71 -19.08
N LEU A 654 4.66 -12.57 -19.70
CA LEU A 654 3.83 -12.54 -20.91
C LEU A 654 4.50 -13.31 -22.06
N SER A 655 5.81 -13.12 -22.27
CA SER A 655 6.56 -13.83 -23.31
C SER A 655 6.64 -15.35 -23.08
N LEU A 656 6.53 -15.77 -21.82
CA LEU A 656 6.49 -17.18 -21.41
C LEU A 656 5.07 -17.77 -21.40
N GLY A 657 4.05 -17.01 -21.83
CA GLY A 657 2.68 -17.50 -21.98
C GLY A 657 1.80 -17.38 -20.73
N HIS A 658 2.25 -16.68 -19.69
CA HIS A 658 1.40 -16.34 -18.54
C HIS A 658 0.40 -15.21 -18.85
N GLN A 659 -0.65 -15.08 -18.04
CA GLN A 659 -1.55 -13.92 -18.08
C GLN A 659 -1.02 -12.79 -17.21
N VAL A 660 -1.20 -11.55 -17.65
CA VAL A 660 -1.14 -10.37 -16.78
C VAL A 660 -2.50 -9.64 -16.83
N ALA A 661 -2.99 -9.23 -15.68
CA ALA A 661 -4.31 -8.63 -15.46
C ALA A 661 -4.24 -7.49 -14.43
N TYR A 662 -5.35 -6.77 -14.26
CA TYR A 662 -5.40 -5.50 -13.50
C TYR A 662 -5.65 -5.71 -12.00
N HIS A 663 -4.93 -4.98 -11.15
CA HIS A 663 -5.07 -5.02 -9.68
C HIS A 663 -5.16 -3.63 -9.04
N SER A 664 -5.70 -2.66 -9.77
CA SER A 664 -5.77 -1.23 -9.42
C SER A 664 -4.40 -0.55 -9.46
N TYR A 665 -4.39 0.78 -9.40
CA TYR A 665 -3.17 1.53 -9.56
C TYR A 665 -2.35 1.57 -8.26
N THR A 666 -2.99 1.85 -7.12
CA THR A 666 -2.30 2.01 -5.82
C THR A 666 -2.72 0.98 -4.78
N HIS A 667 -3.49 -0.04 -5.16
CA HIS A 667 -3.94 -1.11 -4.28
C HIS A 667 -4.85 -0.68 -3.09
N PRO A 668 -5.86 0.22 -3.23
CA PRO A 668 -6.77 0.54 -2.14
C PRO A 668 -8.02 -0.38 -2.09
N PRO A 669 -8.74 -0.44 -0.95
CA PRO A 669 -10.06 -1.08 -0.90
C PRO A 669 -11.06 -0.31 -1.77
N MET A 670 -11.28 -0.80 -3.00
CA MET A 670 -11.88 -0.03 -4.10
C MET A 670 -13.32 0.40 -3.83
N GLU A 671 -14.15 -0.48 -3.27
CA GLU A 671 -15.56 -0.17 -2.97
C GLU A 671 -15.68 0.93 -1.88
N GLY A 672 -14.72 0.97 -0.96
CA GLY A 672 -14.64 1.96 0.12
C GLY A 672 -14.14 3.34 -0.32
N LEU A 673 -13.75 3.50 -1.59
CA LEU A 673 -13.27 4.79 -2.08
C LEU A 673 -14.38 5.86 -2.01
N PRO A 674 -14.03 7.11 -1.62
CA PRO A 674 -15.03 8.14 -1.34
C PRO A 674 -15.94 8.52 -2.53
N THR A 675 -15.43 8.39 -3.76
CA THR A 675 -16.18 8.77 -4.97
C THR A 675 -16.00 7.75 -6.10
N LEU A 676 -16.94 7.77 -7.07
CA LEU A 676 -16.80 6.98 -8.30
C LEU A 676 -15.62 7.45 -9.16
N ALA A 677 -15.27 8.74 -9.11
CA ALA A 677 -14.10 9.28 -9.80
C ALA A 677 -12.80 8.67 -9.26
N SER A 678 -12.68 8.50 -7.94
CA SER A 678 -11.53 7.84 -7.33
C SER A 678 -11.41 6.37 -7.78
N ILE A 679 -12.53 5.64 -7.91
CA ILE A 679 -12.55 4.28 -8.46
C ILE A 679 -12.07 4.29 -9.92
N ASP A 680 -12.62 5.19 -10.75
CA ASP A 680 -12.21 5.30 -12.15
C ASP A 680 -10.75 5.69 -12.30
N TRP A 681 -10.23 6.53 -11.42
CA TRP A 681 -8.83 6.93 -11.44
C TRP A 681 -7.92 5.73 -11.19
N GLU A 682 -8.22 4.92 -10.16
CA GLU A 682 -7.47 3.68 -9.88
C GLU A 682 -7.51 2.71 -11.06
N LEU A 683 -8.67 2.54 -11.70
CA LEU A 683 -8.82 1.66 -12.87
C LEU A 683 -8.06 2.19 -14.09
N ASN A 684 -8.26 3.46 -14.45
CA ASN A 684 -7.66 4.05 -15.65
C ASN A 684 -6.14 4.18 -15.55
N ASN A 685 -5.60 4.51 -14.37
CA ASN A 685 -4.16 4.59 -14.19
C ASN A 685 -3.51 3.20 -14.22
N ASP A 686 -4.16 2.16 -13.70
CA ASP A 686 -3.68 0.79 -13.84
C ASP A 686 -3.67 0.34 -15.30
N ILE A 687 -4.75 0.58 -16.04
CA ILE A 687 -4.84 0.31 -17.49
C ILE A 687 -3.70 1.02 -18.24
N SER A 688 -3.47 2.31 -17.94
CA SER A 688 -2.41 3.10 -18.56
C SER A 688 -1.01 2.59 -18.19
N ALA A 689 -0.78 2.24 -16.92
CA ALA A 689 0.49 1.70 -16.44
C ALA A 689 0.83 0.38 -17.14
N VAL A 690 -0.12 -0.56 -17.16
CA VAL A 690 0.04 -1.86 -17.84
C VAL A 690 0.28 -1.67 -19.34
N SER A 691 -0.53 -0.84 -20.00
CA SER A 691 -0.38 -0.61 -21.45
C SER A 691 0.98 0.02 -21.80
N SER A 692 1.40 1.04 -21.05
CA SER A 692 2.64 1.78 -21.34
C SER A 692 3.91 0.98 -21.03
N THR A 693 3.89 0.11 -20.01
CA THR A 693 5.06 -0.67 -19.59
C THR A 693 5.14 -2.04 -20.26
N LEU A 694 4.00 -2.62 -20.64
CA LEU A 694 3.91 -3.97 -21.21
C LEU A 694 3.54 -3.96 -22.70
N SER A 695 4.10 -3.01 -23.46
CA SER A 695 4.01 -2.97 -24.94
C SER A 695 2.57 -2.96 -25.49
N GLY A 696 1.68 -2.19 -24.87
CA GLY A 696 0.29 -2.06 -25.29
C GLY A 696 -0.63 -3.17 -24.79
N HIS A 697 -0.18 -4.02 -23.86
CA HIS A 697 -0.99 -5.10 -23.29
C HIS A 697 -2.31 -4.58 -22.70
N THR A 698 -3.38 -5.36 -22.89
CA THR A 698 -4.71 -5.09 -22.36
C THR A 698 -5.30 -6.36 -21.77
N SER A 699 -6.13 -6.22 -20.73
CA SER A 699 -6.86 -7.32 -20.11
C SER A 699 -8.34 -6.98 -19.97
N THR A 700 -9.18 -8.00 -19.82
CA THR A 700 -10.58 -7.86 -19.36
C THR A 700 -10.75 -8.41 -17.95
N TYR A 701 -9.67 -8.80 -17.28
CA TYR A 701 -9.68 -9.41 -15.96
C TYR A 701 -9.15 -8.40 -14.95
N PHE A 702 -9.90 -8.24 -13.87
CA PHE A 702 -9.54 -7.40 -12.73
C PHE A 702 -9.80 -8.18 -11.45
N ARG A 703 -8.88 -8.07 -10.49
CA ARG A 703 -9.10 -8.51 -9.11
C ARG A 703 -9.06 -7.29 -8.21
N PRO A 704 -10.02 -7.08 -7.30
CA PRO A 704 -9.94 -5.98 -6.36
C PRO A 704 -8.86 -6.23 -5.32
N PRO A 705 -8.10 -5.19 -4.92
CA PRO A 705 -7.35 -5.22 -3.67
C PRO A 705 -8.25 -5.64 -2.50
N PHE A 706 -7.69 -6.44 -1.58
CA PHE A 706 -8.34 -6.94 -0.37
C PHE A 706 -9.59 -7.81 -0.60
N GLY A 707 -9.95 -8.18 -1.84
CA GLY A 707 -11.23 -8.85 -2.11
C GLY A 707 -12.45 -7.93 -1.92
N THR A 708 -12.22 -6.62 -1.79
CA THR A 708 -13.30 -5.67 -1.53
C THR A 708 -14.17 -5.52 -2.77
N GLU A 709 -15.41 -5.99 -2.66
CA GLU A 709 -16.38 -5.94 -3.74
C GLU A 709 -17.64 -5.19 -3.35
N GLY A 710 -18.29 -4.62 -4.35
CA GLY A 710 -19.62 -4.05 -4.24
C GLY A 710 -20.11 -3.51 -5.57
N ALA A 711 -21.29 -2.91 -5.53
CA ALA A 711 -21.96 -2.44 -6.72
C ALA A 711 -21.17 -1.33 -7.41
N ARG A 712 -20.55 -0.40 -6.66
CA ARG A 712 -19.87 0.77 -7.23
C ARG A 712 -18.67 0.34 -8.05
N VAL A 713 -17.74 -0.43 -7.47
CA VAL A 713 -16.53 -0.88 -8.18
C VAL A 713 -16.86 -1.76 -9.37
N ARG A 714 -17.82 -2.69 -9.24
CA ARG A 714 -18.22 -3.60 -10.33
C ARG A 714 -18.90 -2.87 -11.50
N GLN A 715 -19.67 -1.83 -11.23
CA GLN A 715 -20.30 -0.99 -12.26
C GLN A 715 -19.25 -0.14 -12.99
N ARG A 716 -18.34 0.50 -12.24
CA ARG A 716 -17.25 1.29 -12.83
C ARG A 716 -16.33 0.43 -13.67
N LEU A 717 -15.98 -0.77 -13.20
CA LEU A 717 -15.18 -1.71 -13.96
C LEU A 717 -15.85 -2.08 -15.30
N ALA A 718 -17.14 -2.42 -15.31
CA ALA A 718 -17.87 -2.74 -16.54
C ALA A 718 -18.01 -1.54 -17.49
N ALA A 719 -18.08 -0.32 -16.95
CA ALA A 719 -18.14 0.91 -17.74
C ALA A 719 -16.78 1.25 -18.38
N VAL A 720 -15.68 1.08 -17.66
CA VAL A 720 -14.31 1.37 -18.12
C VAL A 720 -13.77 0.27 -19.04
N ILE A 721 -14.08 -0.99 -18.72
CA ILE A 721 -13.59 -2.18 -19.44
C ILE A 721 -14.79 -3.04 -19.88
N PRO A 722 -15.35 -2.80 -21.08
CA PRO A 722 -16.45 -3.62 -21.59
C PRO A 722 -16.10 -5.11 -21.61
N GLY A 723 -16.99 -5.95 -21.08
CA GLY A 723 -16.77 -7.40 -20.98
C GLY A 723 -15.87 -7.84 -19.81
N SER A 724 -15.55 -6.93 -18.89
CA SER A 724 -14.70 -7.21 -17.74
C SER A 724 -15.20 -8.35 -16.85
N LYS A 725 -14.26 -9.07 -16.22
CA LYS A 725 -14.49 -10.08 -15.19
C LYS A 725 -13.90 -9.60 -13.87
N PHE A 726 -14.69 -9.68 -12.81
CA PHE A 726 -14.28 -9.34 -11.45
C PHE A 726 -13.91 -10.65 -10.74
N VAL A 727 -12.60 -10.89 -10.62
CA VAL A 727 -12.03 -12.20 -10.27
C VAL A 727 -11.66 -12.27 -8.80
N GLU A 728 -12.35 -13.11 -8.06
CA GLU A 728 -12.06 -13.46 -6.66
C GLU A 728 -11.34 -14.82 -6.61
N TRP A 729 -11.59 -15.63 -5.58
CA TRP A 729 -10.95 -16.92 -5.36
C TRP A 729 -11.83 -17.90 -4.60
N SER A 730 -11.64 -19.19 -4.85
CA SER A 730 -12.26 -20.29 -4.08
C SER A 730 -11.25 -21.12 -3.29
N VAL A 731 -9.96 -20.76 -3.39
CA VAL A 731 -8.84 -21.35 -2.67
C VAL A 731 -7.93 -20.21 -2.21
N ASP A 732 -7.86 -19.97 -0.90
CA ASP A 732 -6.97 -18.95 -0.31
C ASP A 732 -5.82 -19.62 0.46
N VAL A 733 -4.57 -19.31 0.10
CA VAL A 733 -3.41 -19.78 0.87
C VAL A 733 -3.31 -19.09 2.24
N GLN A 734 -3.99 -17.96 2.44
CA GLN A 734 -3.98 -17.12 3.64
C GLN A 734 -2.55 -16.71 4.05
N ASP A 735 -1.71 -16.41 3.07
CA ASP A 735 -0.33 -15.96 3.26
C ASP A 735 -0.27 -14.65 4.06
N TRP A 736 -1.20 -13.74 3.81
CA TRP A 736 -1.38 -12.50 4.59
C TRP A 736 -1.53 -12.74 6.11
N LEU A 737 -2.02 -13.92 6.52
CA LEU A 737 -2.19 -14.29 7.92
C LEU A 737 -1.01 -15.12 8.45
N TRP A 738 -0.51 -16.07 7.63
CA TRP A 738 0.39 -17.11 8.12
C TRP A 738 1.85 -16.93 7.70
N ALA A 739 2.16 -16.24 6.60
CA ALA A 739 3.48 -16.28 5.98
C ALA A 739 4.62 -15.77 6.88
N THR A 740 4.32 -14.82 7.76
CA THR A 740 5.26 -14.26 8.75
C THR A 740 4.96 -14.72 10.18
N SER A 741 4.05 -15.67 10.35
CA SER A 741 3.69 -16.23 11.66
C SER A 741 4.72 -17.28 12.12
N ALA A 742 4.56 -17.78 13.35
CA ALA A 742 5.34 -18.92 13.85
C ALA A 742 4.99 -20.26 13.18
N THR A 743 3.89 -20.33 12.42
CA THR A 743 3.36 -21.53 11.78
C THR A 743 3.04 -21.28 10.31
N PRO A 744 4.02 -20.89 9.47
CA PRO A 744 3.79 -20.56 8.06
C PRO A 744 3.28 -21.75 7.25
N GLU A 745 3.48 -22.98 7.72
CA GLU A 745 2.95 -24.22 7.13
C GLU A 745 1.41 -24.29 7.12
N ASN A 746 0.72 -23.48 7.92
CA ASN A 746 -0.75 -23.41 7.88
C ASN A 746 -1.28 -22.98 6.51
N GLN A 747 -0.47 -22.30 5.69
CA GLN A 747 -0.81 -22.02 4.29
C GLN A 747 -1.11 -23.31 3.49
N LEU A 748 -0.34 -24.38 3.72
CA LEU A 748 -0.56 -25.68 3.08
C LEU A 748 -1.85 -26.33 3.58
N THR A 749 -2.13 -26.23 4.87
CA THR A 749 -3.36 -26.76 5.48
C THR A 749 -4.60 -26.06 4.92
N ASN A 750 -4.57 -24.74 4.81
CA ASN A 750 -5.69 -23.96 4.29
C ASN A 750 -5.89 -24.21 2.79
N PHE A 751 -4.81 -24.21 2.01
CA PHE A 751 -4.85 -24.56 0.60
C PHE A 751 -5.48 -25.95 0.38
N GLN A 752 -5.02 -26.97 1.12
CA GLN A 752 -5.59 -28.32 1.03
C GLN A 752 -7.07 -28.34 1.41
N SER A 753 -7.46 -27.65 2.49
CA SER A 753 -8.85 -27.57 2.94
C SER A 753 -9.78 -27.02 1.87
N ASP A 754 -9.42 -25.93 1.21
CA ASP A 754 -10.27 -25.34 0.16
C ASP A 754 -10.27 -26.16 -1.14
N VAL A 755 -9.15 -26.82 -1.46
CA VAL A 755 -9.09 -27.80 -2.56
C VAL A 755 -10.01 -29.00 -2.29
N ASP A 756 -10.02 -29.52 -1.05
CA ASP A 756 -10.86 -30.65 -0.65
C ASP A 756 -12.37 -30.31 -0.69
N LYS A 757 -12.71 -29.03 -0.44
CA LYS A 757 -14.06 -28.51 -0.62
C LYS A 757 -14.44 -28.28 -2.09
N GLY A 758 -13.51 -28.48 -3.04
CA GLY A 758 -13.77 -28.40 -4.47
C GLY A 758 -13.31 -27.11 -5.15
N GLY A 759 -12.69 -26.19 -4.41
CA GLY A 759 -12.14 -24.93 -4.93
C GLY A 759 -11.16 -25.17 -6.08
N ASN A 760 -11.06 -24.18 -6.98
CA ASN A 760 -10.22 -24.30 -8.18
C ASN A 760 -9.65 -22.99 -8.73
N LEU A 761 -9.83 -21.88 -8.03
CA LEU A 761 -9.27 -20.59 -8.39
C LEU A 761 -8.52 -20.04 -7.18
N VAL A 762 -7.20 -20.03 -7.27
CA VAL A 762 -6.30 -19.69 -6.17
C VAL A 762 -6.09 -18.19 -6.08
N VAL A 763 -5.99 -17.68 -4.86
CA VAL A 763 -5.28 -16.43 -4.55
C VAL A 763 -4.02 -16.75 -3.75
N MET A 764 -2.93 -16.07 -4.07
CA MET A 764 -1.68 -16.04 -3.31
C MET A 764 -0.86 -14.82 -3.71
N HIS A 765 0.12 -14.44 -2.89
CA HIS A 765 1.00 -13.31 -3.16
C HIS A 765 2.46 -13.78 -3.14
N TYR A 766 3.31 -13.22 -4.01
CA TYR A 766 4.77 -13.43 -3.92
C TYR A 766 5.46 -12.30 -3.17
N LEU A 767 4.82 -11.82 -2.10
CA LEU A 767 5.35 -10.84 -1.16
C LEU A 767 6.22 -11.49 -0.07
N TYR A 768 6.05 -12.80 0.17
CA TYR A 768 6.69 -13.51 1.27
C TYR A 768 7.54 -14.68 0.76
N GLN A 769 8.75 -14.80 1.30
CA GLN A 769 9.66 -15.90 0.95
C GLN A 769 9.02 -17.27 1.25
N THR A 770 8.35 -17.42 2.40
CA THR A 770 7.71 -18.67 2.82
C THR A 770 6.61 -19.11 1.85
N THR A 771 5.78 -18.19 1.37
CA THR A 771 4.73 -18.48 0.39
C THR A 771 5.31 -18.95 -0.94
N VAL A 772 6.38 -18.29 -1.42
CA VAL A 772 7.07 -18.70 -2.66
C VAL A 772 7.81 -20.02 -2.49
N ASP A 773 8.29 -20.33 -1.28
CA ASP A 773 8.89 -21.62 -0.94
C ASP A 773 7.87 -22.76 -0.96
N TYR A 774 6.61 -22.47 -0.57
CA TYR A 774 5.51 -23.42 -0.60
C TYR A 774 4.81 -23.55 -1.96
N LEU A 775 5.05 -22.65 -2.91
CA LEU A 775 4.45 -22.70 -4.25
C LEU A 775 4.58 -24.07 -4.93
N PRO A 776 5.74 -24.76 -4.95
CA PRO A 776 5.84 -26.12 -5.49
C PRO A 776 4.88 -27.10 -4.81
N GLN A 777 4.69 -26.99 -3.50
CA GLN A 777 3.78 -27.87 -2.75
C GLN A 777 2.30 -27.56 -3.03
N PHE A 778 1.92 -26.28 -3.17
CA PHE A 778 0.57 -25.90 -3.62
C PHE A 778 0.28 -26.50 -5.01
N ILE A 779 1.23 -26.41 -5.93
CA ILE A 779 1.12 -26.97 -7.28
C ILE A 779 0.95 -28.50 -7.21
N GLU A 780 1.73 -29.19 -6.38
CA GLU A 780 1.61 -30.65 -6.24
C GLU A 780 0.28 -31.08 -5.60
N ILE A 781 -0.26 -30.32 -4.65
CA ILE A 781 -1.62 -30.53 -4.13
C ILE A 781 -2.65 -30.35 -5.25
N ALA A 782 -2.56 -29.26 -6.02
CA ALA A 782 -3.47 -29.01 -7.13
C ALA A 782 -3.40 -30.11 -8.20
N LYS A 783 -2.20 -30.60 -8.56
CA LYS A 783 -2.02 -31.71 -9.51
C LYS A 783 -2.67 -33.02 -9.06
N LYS A 784 -2.66 -33.31 -7.75
CA LYS A 784 -3.30 -34.53 -7.20
C LYS A 784 -4.82 -34.56 -7.39
N THR A 785 -5.45 -33.42 -7.65
CA THR A 785 -6.88 -33.36 -8.01
C THR A 785 -7.17 -33.98 -9.38
N GLY A 786 -6.15 -34.16 -10.24
CA GLY A 786 -6.30 -34.58 -11.63
C GLY A 786 -6.83 -33.50 -12.58
N LYS A 787 -7.05 -32.27 -12.08
CA LYS A 787 -7.42 -31.11 -12.90
C LYS A 787 -6.21 -30.59 -13.69
N GLN A 788 -6.48 -30.01 -14.85
CA GLN A 788 -5.47 -29.31 -15.65
C GLN A 788 -5.22 -27.91 -15.07
N LEU A 789 -3.96 -27.62 -14.75
CA LEU A 789 -3.54 -26.31 -14.23
C LEU A 789 -3.34 -25.34 -15.41
N MET A 790 -3.95 -24.15 -15.34
CA MET A 790 -3.97 -23.17 -16.43
C MET A 790 -4.12 -21.73 -15.93
N ARG A 791 -4.04 -20.76 -16.85
CA ARG A 791 -4.33 -19.34 -16.60
C ARG A 791 -5.85 -19.08 -16.52
N VAL A 792 -6.24 -17.97 -15.90
CA VAL A 792 -7.64 -17.67 -15.56
C VAL A 792 -8.50 -17.56 -16.81
N ASP A 793 -8.04 -16.89 -17.86
CA ASP A 793 -8.82 -16.75 -19.10
C ASP A 793 -9.10 -18.10 -19.80
N GLN A 794 -8.14 -19.04 -19.80
CA GLN A 794 -8.35 -20.41 -20.26
C GLN A 794 -9.36 -21.16 -19.38
N CYS A 795 -9.29 -20.96 -18.06
CA CYS A 795 -10.18 -21.55 -17.06
C CYS A 795 -11.62 -20.99 -17.13
N LEU A 796 -11.79 -19.76 -17.63
CA LEU A 796 -13.10 -19.15 -17.91
C LEU A 796 -13.56 -19.30 -19.37
N GLU A 797 -12.85 -20.10 -20.17
CA GLU A 797 -13.18 -20.37 -21.57
C GLU A 797 -13.28 -19.10 -22.44
N ASP A 798 -12.40 -18.13 -22.18
CA ASP A 798 -12.33 -16.89 -22.95
C ASP A 798 -12.02 -17.21 -24.42
N PRO A 799 -12.82 -16.71 -25.39
CA PRO A 799 -12.56 -16.93 -26.80
C PRO A 799 -11.23 -16.33 -27.28
N ASN A 800 -10.65 -15.38 -26.54
CA ASN A 800 -9.36 -14.77 -26.84
C ASN A 800 -8.19 -15.45 -26.11
N ALA A 801 -8.46 -16.44 -25.25
CA ALA A 801 -7.39 -17.19 -24.59
C ALA A 801 -6.58 -17.98 -25.64
N PRO A 802 -5.24 -18.07 -25.49
CA PRO A 802 -4.41 -18.98 -26.27
C PRO A 802 -4.91 -20.42 -26.16
N PRO A 803 -4.70 -21.24 -27.21
CA PRO A 803 -4.97 -22.67 -27.14
C PRO A 803 -4.26 -23.34 -25.96
N LEU A 804 -4.86 -24.42 -25.45
CA LEU A 804 -4.32 -25.24 -24.36
C LEU A 804 -3.04 -25.97 -24.74
#